data_AF-A0A1I0PES0-F1
#
_entry.id   AF-A0A1I0PES0-F1
#
_cell.length_a   1.000
_cell.length_b   1.000
_cell.length_c   1.000
_cell.angle_alpha   90.00
_cell.angle_beta   90.00
_cell.angle_gamma   90.00
#
_symmetry.space_group_name_H-M   'P 1'
#
loop_
_entity.id
_entity.type
_entity.pdbx_description
1 polymer ?
#
loop_
_entity_poly.entity_id
_entity_poly.type
_entity_poly.pdbx_seq_one_letter_code
_entity_poly.pdbx_strand_id
1 'polypeptide(L)'
;MKTKLSGKFWFTLVIFSLIGQVAWVVENMYFNVFVYKMFHASAGQISLMVAASAVSATVTTLIIGALSDKIGKRKIFICTGYIAWGISILSFAFIRVDVIHFLLPGVVATATVGITLVIILDCVMTFFGSSANDACYNAWLTDKTDETNRGSVEGINAMMPLVAILVVFGGFMFFDLDNQKSWITIYFIIGIAVIAIGILGFFLIEEKKIVTSSNQNYFQNILYGFRPAIIKKNPILYFTLGAFAIFGISIQTYMPYLILYYEKALGMSNYVLIMAPAITLAAIITAFYGKLYDRKGFKKSIIPAIIILMTGYVFLYLFKDTGLVFLGSLLMMTGYLTGMAVFGAMIRDYTPRDKTGLFQGLRIIGQVFIPGIIGPAIGAAILADAATCVNGDGTTSFIPNEKIFMAAFIAAFFIWILLIWVFRLVDQEHVDLMTEDGEHITSRPWQEYPRPQLKRDSYINLNGKWKYAATYKGHAPSVWNQEILLPFPPQSILSGIKKFPNRYKYLYYQREFILPENFVKDRVILNFGASDQITTVYINHKEILTHIGGYLPFQADITDYIQKTNTITVKVKDTLNHSLPYGKQKSKRGGMWYTTASGIWQSVWLESVSRDYIKNLKITPTLTDVTIEISSDMVSKAESKAESKADSKAGSTASSRTIKIKTEYGVIEKIFEGNKIVIPIENPKVWSPQQPYLYEFEIKTEGDRVTSYFALRTLSVQTVENIPRLCLNGKPYFFHGILDQGYYSDGIYLPASPAGYEKDIQTMKELGFNTLRKHIKVEPAIYYYLCDKLGMVVFQDMINNGLYSFIRDTAFPTIGLTNITDWGFLRTKKVKSNFKAFAKETIEYLYNFPSICYWTIFNEGWGQFQSDDMYDMIKELDSTRFIDSTSGWFWQKKSDVDSYHIYFKSIRVKKSKRPIVLSEFGGYCLKAEEHSFNLRRTYGYRFYKEGKELQEALNGVYFGEIAEEIQNGLCGSIYTQVSDVEDETNGLFTYDRKILKVDAEEMKKIAKGLKI
;
A
#
# COMPACT_ATOMS: atom_id res chain seq x y z
N MET A 1 -3.01 -5.40 17.72
CA MET A 1 -3.61 -5.33 19.07
C MET A 1 -3.88 -3.88 19.45
N LYS A 2 -4.94 -3.57 20.21
CA LYS A 2 -5.18 -2.20 20.73
C LYS A 2 -4.34 -1.95 21.99
N THR A 3 -3.53 -0.89 21.99
CA THR A 3 -2.80 -0.49 23.19
C THR A 3 -3.78 0.09 24.21
N LYS A 4 -3.89 -0.56 25.37
CA LYS A 4 -4.79 -0.13 26.44
C LYS A 4 -4.10 0.94 27.29
N LEU A 5 -4.65 2.16 27.28
CA LEU A 5 -4.18 3.26 28.13
C LEU A 5 -4.68 3.04 29.57
N SER A 6 -3.84 3.38 30.56
CA SER A 6 -4.15 3.20 31.98
C SER A 6 -5.23 4.18 32.47
N GLY A 7 -5.98 3.82 33.52
CA GLY A 7 -6.92 4.76 34.15
C GLY A 7 -6.23 6.04 34.65
N LYS A 8 -4.98 5.90 35.13
CA LYS A 8 -4.12 7.01 35.53
C LYS A 8 -3.85 7.97 34.36
N PHE A 9 -3.60 7.45 33.15
CA PHE A 9 -3.42 8.28 31.96
C PHE A 9 -4.68 9.10 31.65
N TRP A 10 -5.86 8.47 31.62
CA TRP A 10 -7.12 9.17 31.33
C TRP A 10 -7.44 10.25 32.36
N PHE A 11 -7.20 9.98 33.65
CA PHE A 11 -7.35 10.97 34.71
C PHE A 11 -6.39 12.16 34.51
N THR A 12 -5.13 11.88 34.17
CA THR A 12 -4.11 12.90 33.91
C THR A 12 -4.49 13.77 32.71
N LEU A 13 -4.93 13.15 31.60
CA LEU A 13 -5.40 13.84 30.40
C LEU A 13 -6.53 14.82 30.72
N VAL A 14 -7.57 14.37 31.43
CA VAL A 14 -8.74 15.21 31.73
C VAL A 14 -8.35 16.40 32.59
N ILE A 15 -7.59 16.21 33.67
CA ILE A 15 -7.23 17.30 34.58
C ILE A 15 -6.31 18.32 33.92
N PHE A 16 -5.25 17.87 33.24
CA PHE A 16 -4.30 18.78 32.60
C PHE A 16 -4.92 19.53 31.43
N SER A 17 -5.71 18.85 30.59
CA SER A 17 -6.42 19.51 29.49
C SER A 17 -7.50 20.46 29.98
N LEU A 18 -8.23 20.17 31.07
CA LEU A 18 -9.23 21.10 31.60
C LEU A 18 -8.57 22.34 32.22
N ILE A 19 -7.62 22.16 33.13
CA ILE A 19 -7.10 23.28 33.93
C ILE A 19 -6.16 24.16 33.11
N GLY A 20 -5.40 23.57 32.19
CA GLY A 20 -4.66 24.36 31.21
C GLY A 20 -5.60 25.25 30.39
N GLN A 21 -6.77 24.74 30.00
CA GLN A 21 -7.75 25.54 29.27
C GLN A 21 -8.47 26.57 30.16
N VAL A 22 -8.72 26.29 31.44
CA VAL A 22 -9.25 27.28 32.40
C VAL A 22 -8.28 28.45 32.55
N ALA A 23 -6.99 28.19 32.74
CA ALA A 23 -5.97 29.23 32.81
C ALA A 23 -5.89 30.03 31.50
N TRP A 24 -5.92 29.35 30.36
CA TRP A 24 -5.94 29.98 29.03
C TRP A 24 -7.19 30.87 28.79
N VAL A 25 -8.38 30.43 29.24
CA VAL A 25 -9.63 31.22 29.14
C VAL A 25 -9.52 32.49 29.97
N VAL A 26 -8.99 32.38 31.18
CA VAL A 26 -8.78 33.55 32.06
C VAL A 26 -7.77 34.50 31.42
N GLU A 27 -6.67 33.95 30.88
CA GLU A 27 -5.64 34.69 30.15
C GLU A 27 -6.22 35.46 28.96
N ASN A 28 -6.94 34.79 28.06
CA ASN A 28 -7.34 35.38 26.78
C ASN A 28 -8.69 36.12 26.82
N MET A 29 -9.60 35.77 27.74
CA MET A 29 -10.93 36.41 27.80
C MET A 29 -11.03 37.44 28.92
N TYR A 30 -10.47 37.16 30.09
CA TYR A 30 -10.70 37.98 31.28
C TYR A 30 -9.60 38.99 31.57
N PHE A 31 -8.34 38.78 31.14
CA PHE A 31 -7.34 39.86 31.23
C PHE A 31 -7.66 41.05 30.34
N ASN A 32 -8.23 40.81 29.16
CA ASN A 32 -8.75 41.89 28.32
C ASN A 32 -9.78 42.74 29.08
N VAL A 33 -10.66 42.10 29.85
CA VAL A 33 -11.66 42.78 30.69
C VAL A 33 -11.00 43.48 31.88
N PHE A 34 -10.02 42.87 32.54
CA PHE A 34 -9.28 43.46 33.66
C PHE A 34 -8.55 44.74 33.24
N VAL A 35 -7.79 44.69 32.14
CA VAL A 35 -6.99 45.83 31.64
C VAL A 35 -7.90 46.95 31.16
N TYR A 36 -9.03 46.61 30.54
CA TYR A 36 -10.06 47.56 30.16
C TYR A 36 -10.71 48.24 31.38
N LYS A 37 -11.16 47.46 32.37
CA LYS A 37 -11.90 47.98 33.53
C LYS A 37 -11.02 48.69 34.56
N MET A 38 -9.80 48.22 34.79
CA MET A 38 -8.92 48.73 35.86
C MET A 38 -7.96 49.82 35.37
N PHE A 39 -7.61 49.83 34.08
CA PHE A 39 -6.62 50.77 33.52
C PHE A 39 -7.14 51.57 32.32
N HIS A 40 -8.41 51.42 31.93
CA HIS A 40 -9.03 52.13 30.80
C HIS A 40 -8.26 51.98 29.49
N ALA A 41 -7.70 50.81 29.24
CA ALA A 41 -6.90 50.58 28.04
C ALA A 41 -7.70 50.74 26.75
N SER A 42 -7.07 51.37 25.76
CA SER A 42 -7.63 51.53 24.41
C SER A 42 -7.70 50.19 23.67
N ALA A 43 -8.60 50.11 22.69
CA ALA A 43 -8.73 48.95 21.81
C ALA A 43 -7.41 48.58 21.10
N GLY A 44 -6.58 49.58 20.74
CA GLY A 44 -5.26 49.35 20.15
C GLY A 44 -4.27 48.67 21.10
N GLN A 45 -4.33 49.00 22.40
CA GLN A 45 -3.48 48.37 23.42
C GLN A 45 -3.89 46.92 23.71
N ILE A 46 -5.19 46.63 23.71
CA ILE A 46 -5.72 45.27 23.84
C ILE A 46 -5.34 44.41 22.62
N SER A 47 -5.45 44.95 21.41
CA SER A 47 -5.04 44.26 20.18
C SER A 47 -3.54 43.97 20.15
N LEU A 48 -2.70 44.92 20.59
CA LEU A 48 -1.25 44.73 20.72
C LEU A 48 -0.91 43.62 21.71
N MET A 49 -1.61 43.54 22.85
CA MET A 49 -1.43 42.48 23.85
C MET A 49 -1.66 41.09 23.24
N VAL A 50 -2.81 40.91 22.57
CA VAL A 50 -3.18 39.63 21.94
C VAL A 50 -2.19 39.22 20.84
N ALA A 51 -1.75 40.17 20.01
CA ALA A 51 -0.77 39.91 18.96
C ALA A 51 0.60 39.54 19.54
N ALA A 52 1.05 40.25 20.57
CA ALA A 52 2.31 39.96 21.26
C ALA A 52 2.28 38.58 21.96
N SER A 53 1.16 38.22 22.60
CA SER A 53 0.94 36.90 23.18
C SER A 53 0.99 35.79 22.13
N ALA A 54 0.30 35.94 20.98
CA ALA A 54 0.32 34.93 19.92
C ALA A 54 1.73 34.70 19.33
N VAL A 55 2.53 35.76 19.18
CA VAL A 55 3.94 35.66 18.79
C VAL A 55 4.75 34.97 19.88
N SER A 56 4.56 35.36 21.15
CA SER A 56 5.22 34.74 22.31
C SER A 56 4.93 33.23 22.36
N ALA A 57 3.67 32.82 22.24
CA ALA A 57 3.26 31.42 22.22
C ALA A 57 3.96 30.62 21.11
N THR A 58 4.00 31.17 19.89
CA THR A 58 4.60 30.51 18.73
C THR A 58 6.12 30.35 18.88
N VAL A 59 6.81 31.43 19.24
CA VAL A 59 8.28 31.44 19.43
C VAL A 59 8.67 30.52 20.58
N THR A 60 7.96 30.61 21.70
CA THR A 60 8.16 29.76 22.88
C THR A 60 8.01 28.29 22.52
N THR A 61 6.93 27.93 21.83
CA THR A 61 6.66 26.53 21.48
C THR A 61 7.74 25.94 20.58
N LEU A 62 8.26 26.73 19.63
CA LEU A 62 9.38 26.31 18.76
C LEU A 62 10.66 26.06 19.56
N ILE A 63 11.02 26.96 20.48
CA ILE A 63 12.26 26.91 21.26
C ILE A 63 12.19 25.79 22.30
N ILE A 64 11.14 25.78 23.12
CA ILE A 64 10.97 24.86 24.24
C ILE A 64 10.62 23.45 23.76
N GLY A 65 9.85 23.33 22.68
CA GLY A 65 9.60 22.05 22.03
C GLY A 65 10.89 21.36 21.61
N ALA A 66 11.77 22.06 20.89
CA ALA A 66 13.08 21.54 20.50
C ALA A 66 14.00 21.26 21.69
N LEU A 67 13.93 22.07 22.75
CA LEU A 67 14.73 21.88 23.97
C LEU A 67 14.29 20.63 24.74
N SER A 68 12.97 20.40 24.82
CA SER A 68 12.39 19.25 25.50
C SER A 68 12.76 17.92 24.81
N ASP A 69 12.84 17.92 23.47
CA ASP A 69 13.33 16.76 22.70
C ASP A 69 14.81 16.49 22.96
N LYS A 70 15.64 17.55 23.02
CA LYS A 70 17.09 17.43 23.28
C LYS A 70 17.38 16.86 24.67
N ILE A 71 16.67 17.33 25.69
CA ILE A 71 16.87 16.92 27.08
C ILE A 71 16.19 15.57 27.37
N GLY A 72 15.13 15.24 26.64
CA GLY A 72 14.42 13.96 26.77
C GLY A 72 13.62 13.80 28.07
N LYS A 73 13.40 14.89 28.83
CA LYS A 73 12.65 14.91 30.10
C LYS A 73 11.50 15.91 30.05
N ARG A 74 10.37 15.53 29.45
CA ARG A 74 9.19 16.42 29.30
C ARG A 74 8.47 16.69 30.61
N LYS A 75 8.45 15.73 31.54
CA LYS A 75 7.73 15.84 32.80
C LYS A 75 8.15 17.07 33.60
N ILE A 76 9.46 17.33 33.66
CA ILE A 76 10.01 18.48 34.37
C ILE A 76 9.49 19.79 33.75
N PHE A 77 9.55 19.92 32.42
CA PHE A 77 9.05 21.11 31.72
C PHE A 77 7.55 21.34 31.92
N ILE A 78 6.74 20.27 31.90
CA ILE A 78 5.30 20.38 32.17
C ILE A 78 5.08 20.85 33.60
N CYS A 79 5.59 20.13 34.60
CA CYS A 79 5.31 20.42 36.00
C CYS A 79 5.85 21.78 36.45
N THR A 80 7.11 22.08 36.15
CA THR A 80 7.71 23.37 36.51
C THR A 80 7.10 24.51 35.71
N GLY A 81 6.74 24.27 34.44
CA GLY A 81 6.04 25.23 33.60
C GLY A 81 4.66 25.59 34.14
N TYR A 82 3.84 24.62 34.55
CA TYR A 82 2.55 24.89 35.20
C TYR A 82 2.73 25.63 36.54
N ILE A 83 3.73 25.28 37.35
CA ILE A 83 4.01 26.02 38.60
C ILE A 83 4.37 27.48 38.29
N ALA A 84 5.30 27.70 37.34
CA ALA A 84 5.70 29.05 36.93
C ALA A 84 4.55 29.82 36.29
N TRP A 85 3.69 29.15 35.52
CA TRP A 85 2.49 29.74 34.93
C TRP A 85 1.51 30.21 36.00
N GLY A 86 1.24 29.38 37.01
CA GLY A 86 0.38 29.76 38.14
C GLY A 86 0.99 30.88 39.01
N ILE A 87 2.30 30.87 39.24
CA ILE A 87 3.00 31.99 39.91
C ILE A 87 2.86 33.28 39.10
N SER A 88 2.98 33.18 37.78
CA SER A 88 2.79 34.33 36.88
C SER A 88 1.36 34.87 36.98
N ILE A 89 0.34 34.00 37.04
CA ILE A 89 -1.06 34.40 37.28
C ILE A 89 -1.21 35.08 38.65
N LEU A 90 -0.57 34.57 39.72
CA LEU A 90 -0.60 35.20 41.03
C LEU A 90 0.03 36.60 41.03
N SER A 91 1.05 36.84 40.19
CA SER A 91 1.70 38.14 40.10
C SER A 91 0.74 39.27 39.68
N PHE A 92 -0.31 38.95 38.93
CA PHE A 92 -1.35 39.91 38.53
C PHE A 92 -2.17 40.43 39.72
N ALA A 93 -2.26 39.68 40.82
CA ALA A 93 -2.92 40.16 42.05
C ALA A 93 -2.20 41.36 42.68
N PHE A 94 -0.93 41.59 42.33
CA PHE A 94 -0.12 42.70 42.83
C PHE A 94 -0.09 43.92 41.89
N ILE A 95 -0.63 43.80 40.66
CA ILE A 95 -0.74 44.92 39.72
C ILE A 95 -1.91 45.79 40.13
N ARG A 96 -1.63 46.77 40.99
CA ARG A 96 -2.64 47.68 41.54
C ARG A 96 -2.16 49.13 41.47
N VAL A 97 -3.09 50.05 41.23
CA VAL A 97 -2.79 51.48 41.04
C VAL A 97 -2.13 52.08 42.30
N ASP A 98 -2.55 51.66 43.49
CA ASP A 98 -1.97 52.04 44.79
C ASP A 98 -0.53 51.54 44.95
N VAL A 99 -0.23 50.30 44.54
CA VAL A 99 1.12 49.71 44.58
C VAL A 99 2.04 50.37 43.56
N ILE A 100 1.56 50.63 42.34
CA ILE A 100 2.33 51.29 41.28
C ILE A 100 2.63 52.75 41.67
N HIS A 101 1.66 53.46 42.25
CA HIS A 101 1.84 54.83 42.74
C HIS A 101 2.78 54.90 43.95
N PHE A 102 2.80 53.88 44.81
CA PHE A 102 3.76 53.75 45.91
C PHE A 102 5.20 53.49 45.43
N LEU A 103 5.37 52.65 44.40
CA LEU A 103 6.69 52.28 43.87
C LEU A 103 7.33 53.34 42.96
N LEU A 104 6.53 54.17 42.28
CA LEU A 104 6.98 55.24 41.38
C LEU A 104 6.27 56.57 41.69
N PRO A 105 6.58 57.21 42.83
CA PRO A 105 5.96 58.48 43.19
C PRO A 105 6.39 59.59 42.22
N GLY A 106 5.44 60.16 41.47
CA GLY A 106 5.65 61.31 40.57
C GLY A 106 5.37 61.08 39.07
N VAL A 107 4.95 59.89 38.65
CA VAL A 107 4.59 59.62 37.25
C VAL A 107 3.13 60.00 36.98
N VAL A 108 2.89 61.01 36.15
CA VAL A 108 1.54 61.51 35.76
C VAL A 108 0.74 60.48 34.93
N ALA A 109 1.38 59.39 34.48
CA ALA A 109 0.81 58.37 33.59
C ALA A 109 0.76 56.94 34.21
N THR A 110 0.32 56.82 35.46
CA THR A 110 0.18 55.54 36.20
C THR A 110 -0.59 54.46 35.41
N ALA A 111 -1.59 54.85 34.62
CA ALA A 111 -2.38 53.95 33.78
C ALA A 111 -1.57 53.38 32.60
N THR A 112 -0.76 54.21 31.91
CA THR A 112 0.07 53.77 30.77
C THR A 112 1.16 52.80 31.22
N VAL A 113 1.74 53.02 32.40
CA VAL A 113 2.72 52.09 33.01
C VAL A 113 2.03 50.77 33.38
N GLY A 114 0.83 50.81 33.97
CA GLY A 114 0.04 49.62 34.30
C GLY A 114 -0.29 48.77 33.07
N ILE A 115 -0.73 49.38 31.98
CA ILE A 115 -1.05 48.69 30.71
C ILE A 115 0.21 48.03 30.12
N THR A 116 1.32 48.77 30.06
CA THR A 116 2.60 48.23 29.55
C THR A 116 3.07 47.03 30.38
N LEU A 117 2.96 47.12 31.71
CA LEU A 117 3.31 46.05 32.63
C LEU A 117 2.45 44.81 32.40
N VAL A 118 1.14 44.99 32.19
CA VAL A 118 0.23 43.87 31.89
C VAL A 118 0.59 43.21 30.57
N ILE A 119 0.89 43.95 29.50
CA ILE A 119 1.29 43.35 28.21
C ILE A 119 2.57 42.50 28.38
N ILE A 120 3.54 43.01 29.14
CA ILE A 120 4.79 42.27 29.41
C ILE A 120 4.49 41.01 30.23
N LEU A 121 3.70 41.12 31.30
CA LEU A 121 3.36 39.99 32.16
C LEU A 121 2.49 38.96 31.46
N ASP A 122 1.64 39.38 30.53
CA ASP A 122 0.88 38.50 29.64
C ASP A 122 1.82 37.70 28.76
N CYS A 123 2.79 38.35 28.09
CA CYS A 123 3.80 37.64 27.29
C CYS A 123 4.64 36.64 28.12
N VAL A 124 4.99 36.99 29.37
CA VAL A 124 5.72 36.12 30.31
C VAL A 124 4.86 34.94 30.73
N MET A 125 3.59 35.19 31.03
CA MET A 125 2.63 34.16 31.38
C MET A 125 2.39 33.21 30.19
N THR A 126 2.16 33.73 29.00
CA THR A 126 2.04 32.96 27.75
C THR A 126 3.31 32.14 27.49
N PHE A 127 4.50 32.69 27.77
CA PHE A 127 5.75 31.94 27.67
C PHE A 127 5.72 30.70 28.58
N PHE A 128 5.30 30.82 29.85
CA PHE A 128 5.20 29.64 30.72
C PHE A 128 4.06 28.70 30.35
N GLY A 129 2.89 29.24 29.97
CA GLY A 129 1.73 28.48 29.51
C GLY A 129 2.03 27.65 28.27
N SER A 130 2.57 28.26 27.22
CA SER A 130 2.95 27.57 25.98
C SER A 130 4.15 26.63 26.16
N SER A 131 5.10 26.95 27.05
CA SER A 131 6.17 26.02 27.42
C SER A 131 5.62 24.72 27.99
N ALA A 132 4.67 24.84 28.92
CA ALA A 132 4.12 23.71 29.65
C ALA A 132 3.10 22.92 28.82
N ASN A 133 2.12 23.63 28.22
CA ASN A 133 0.96 23.05 27.57
C ASN A 133 1.18 22.80 26.06
N ASP A 134 1.45 23.86 25.30
CA ASP A 134 1.53 23.78 23.83
C ASP A 134 2.74 22.97 23.37
N ALA A 135 3.90 23.16 24.01
CA ALA A 135 5.12 22.43 23.69
C ALA A 135 5.17 21.06 24.36
N CYS A 136 5.21 21.02 25.69
CA CYS A 136 5.63 19.80 26.40
C CYS A 136 4.47 18.83 26.66
N TYR A 137 3.31 19.30 27.10
CA TYR A 137 2.14 18.44 27.36
C TYR A 137 1.59 17.80 26.08
N ASN A 138 1.43 18.59 25.01
CA ASN A 138 1.01 18.06 23.71
C ASN A 138 2.01 17.08 23.10
N ALA A 139 3.32 17.31 23.29
CA ALA A 139 4.33 16.34 22.89
C ALA A 139 4.30 15.07 23.75
N TRP A 140 4.09 15.18 25.06
CA TRP A 140 3.89 14.03 25.96
C TRP A 140 2.66 13.19 25.57
N LEU A 141 1.54 13.84 25.23
CA LEU A 141 0.36 13.15 24.71
C LEU A 141 0.68 12.36 23.44
N THR A 142 1.47 12.93 22.54
CA THR A 142 1.86 12.28 21.28
C THR A 142 2.79 11.09 21.52
N ASP A 143 3.67 11.17 22.52
CA ASP A 143 4.62 10.09 22.88
C ASP A 143 3.96 8.92 23.65
N LYS A 144 2.88 9.19 24.40
CA LYS A 144 2.12 8.20 25.18
C LYS A 144 0.98 7.54 24.40
N THR A 145 0.61 8.08 23.25
CA THR A 145 -0.47 7.56 22.40
C THR A 145 0.05 6.96 21.10
N ASP A 146 -0.77 6.15 20.46
CA ASP A 146 -0.49 5.55 19.16
C ASP A 146 -1.75 5.58 18.26
N GLU A 147 -1.58 5.09 17.04
CA GLU A 147 -2.61 5.09 16.00
C GLU A 147 -3.92 4.39 16.40
N THR A 148 -3.91 3.57 17.47
CA THR A 148 -5.10 2.85 17.94
C THR A 148 -5.97 3.65 18.91
N ASN A 149 -5.44 4.74 19.48
CA ASN A 149 -6.09 5.50 20.56
C ASN A 149 -5.97 7.03 20.44
N ARG A 150 -5.21 7.55 19.47
CA ARG A 150 -5.01 9.01 19.27
C ARG A 150 -6.28 9.78 19.02
N GLY A 151 -7.22 9.23 18.25
CA GLY A 151 -8.52 9.84 17.99
C GLY A 151 -9.33 9.99 19.28
N SER A 152 -9.41 8.93 20.10
CA SER A 152 -10.10 8.97 21.39
C SER A 152 -9.49 10.00 22.35
N VAL A 153 -8.15 10.11 22.40
CA VAL A 153 -7.45 11.09 23.24
C VAL A 153 -7.68 12.52 22.74
N GLU A 154 -7.58 12.76 21.43
CA GLU A 154 -7.86 14.09 20.87
C GLU A 154 -9.33 14.49 20.97
N GLY A 155 -10.27 13.53 20.92
CA GLY A 155 -11.69 13.81 21.15
C GLY A 155 -11.94 14.43 22.53
N ILE A 156 -11.29 13.91 23.57
CA ILE A 156 -11.35 14.50 24.92
C ILE A 156 -10.61 15.84 24.97
N ASN A 157 -9.41 15.93 24.40
CA ASN A 157 -8.61 17.15 24.45
C ASN A 157 -9.29 18.33 23.73
N ALA A 158 -9.91 18.08 22.56
CA ALA A 158 -10.54 19.11 21.73
C ALA A 158 -11.81 19.71 22.35
N MET A 159 -12.53 18.99 23.22
CA MET A 159 -13.72 19.53 23.89
C MET A 159 -13.40 20.43 25.10
N MET A 160 -12.20 20.32 25.67
CA MET A 160 -11.83 21.00 26.91
C MET A 160 -11.88 22.53 26.88
N PRO A 161 -11.51 23.23 25.78
CA PRO A 161 -11.63 24.69 25.73
C PRO A 161 -13.04 25.19 26.02
N LEU A 162 -14.06 24.52 25.48
CA LEU A 162 -15.45 24.92 25.69
C LEU A 162 -15.98 24.54 27.08
N VAL A 163 -15.56 23.39 27.60
CA VAL A 163 -15.88 23.00 28.98
C VAL A 163 -15.25 23.99 29.96
N ALA A 164 -14.01 24.41 29.72
CA ALA A 164 -13.33 25.42 30.51
C ALA A 164 -14.07 26.77 30.50
N ILE A 165 -14.56 27.21 29.33
CA ILE A 165 -15.39 28.42 29.21
C ILE A 165 -16.64 28.32 30.11
N LEU A 166 -17.35 27.18 30.12
CA LEU A 166 -18.52 26.98 30.99
C LEU A 166 -18.15 27.01 32.48
N VAL A 167 -17.02 26.38 32.84
CA VAL A 167 -16.52 26.37 34.23
C VAL A 167 -16.16 27.77 34.70
N VAL A 168 -15.42 28.54 33.88
CA VAL A 168 -15.03 29.90 34.22
C VAL A 168 -16.25 30.81 34.31
N PHE A 169 -17.16 30.76 33.33
CA PHE A 169 -18.40 31.53 33.39
C PHE A 169 -19.20 31.23 34.65
N GLY A 170 -19.47 29.94 34.93
CA GLY A 170 -20.22 29.53 36.11
C GLY A 170 -19.55 29.93 37.42
N GLY A 171 -18.22 29.83 37.51
CA GLY A 171 -17.46 30.20 38.70
C GLY A 171 -17.37 31.71 38.93
N PHE A 172 -17.34 32.51 37.87
CA PHE A 172 -17.16 33.96 37.96
C PHE A 172 -18.47 34.71 38.25
N MET A 173 -19.64 34.08 38.07
CA MET A 173 -20.95 34.70 38.35
C MET A 173 -21.10 35.18 39.81
N PHE A 174 -20.31 34.64 40.73
CA PHE A 174 -20.36 34.96 42.16
C PHE A 174 -19.42 36.12 42.55
N PHE A 175 -18.71 36.72 41.59
CA PHE A 175 -17.73 37.77 41.83
C PHE A 175 -18.14 39.08 41.15
N ASP A 176 -17.98 40.19 41.86
CA ASP A 176 -18.17 41.52 41.30
C ASP A 176 -16.90 41.95 40.54
N LEU A 177 -16.94 41.85 39.22
CA LEU A 177 -15.79 42.15 38.33
C LEU A 177 -15.50 43.66 38.19
N ASP A 178 -16.31 44.55 38.78
CA ASP A 178 -16.00 45.97 38.88
C ASP A 178 -15.23 46.29 40.17
N ASN A 179 -15.21 45.35 41.12
CA ASN A 179 -14.44 45.45 42.34
C ASN A 179 -13.06 44.79 42.19
N GLN A 180 -12.00 45.59 42.41
CA GLN A 180 -10.62 45.13 42.36
C GLN A 180 -10.30 43.96 43.31
N LYS A 181 -11.01 43.84 44.45
CA LYS A 181 -10.83 42.71 45.39
C LYS A 181 -11.28 41.37 44.81
N SER A 182 -12.26 41.37 43.92
CA SER A 182 -12.74 40.16 43.24
C SER A 182 -11.68 39.61 42.30
N TRP A 183 -11.00 40.48 41.54
CA TRP A 183 -9.91 40.09 40.64
C TRP A 183 -8.73 39.46 41.38
N ILE A 184 -8.34 40.04 42.51
CA ILE A 184 -7.31 39.47 43.38
C ILE A 184 -7.71 38.04 43.78
N THR A 185 -8.94 37.86 44.26
CA THR A 185 -9.44 36.55 44.71
C THR A 185 -9.46 35.53 43.57
N ILE A 186 -9.90 35.93 42.38
CA ILE A 186 -9.90 35.12 41.17
C ILE A 186 -8.49 34.67 40.78
N TYR A 187 -7.52 35.60 40.73
CA TYR A 187 -6.12 35.27 40.42
C TYR A 187 -5.50 34.34 41.45
N PHE A 188 -5.83 34.52 42.74
CA PHE A 188 -5.41 33.59 43.79
C PHE A 188 -5.98 32.18 43.57
N ILE A 189 -7.29 32.06 43.33
CA ILE A 189 -7.95 30.76 43.13
C ILE A 189 -7.32 30.03 41.93
N ILE A 190 -7.21 30.71 40.78
CA ILE A 190 -6.70 30.10 39.55
C ILE A 190 -5.21 29.83 39.65
N GLY A 191 -4.43 30.79 40.13
CA GLY A 191 -2.98 30.63 40.31
C GLY A 191 -2.64 29.46 41.23
N ILE A 192 -3.35 29.31 42.36
CA ILE A 192 -3.20 28.16 43.27
C ILE A 192 -3.62 26.86 42.58
N ALA A 193 -4.73 26.84 41.85
CA ALA A 193 -5.19 25.64 41.14
C ALA A 193 -4.16 25.17 40.09
N VAL A 194 -3.59 26.10 39.32
CA VAL A 194 -2.58 25.83 38.29
C VAL A 194 -1.27 25.33 38.94
N ILE A 195 -0.84 25.94 40.04
CA ILE A 195 0.33 25.48 40.82
C ILE A 195 0.10 24.08 41.38
N ALA A 196 -1.05 23.84 42.01
CA ALA A 196 -1.40 22.55 42.61
C ALA A 196 -1.35 21.42 41.58
N ILE A 197 -1.80 21.69 40.34
CA ILE A 197 -1.74 20.71 39.25
C ILE A 197 -0.33 20.52 38.71
N GLY A 198 0.49 21.57 38.65
CA GLY A 198 1.92 21.43 38.35
C GLY A 198 2.63 20.51 39.34
N ILE A 199 2.35 20.66 40.65
CA ILE A 199 2.86 19.78 41.72
C ILE A 199 2.31 18.35 41.55
N LEU A 200 1.00 18.21 41.36
CA LEU A 200 0.33 16.92 41.18
C LEU A 200 0.88 16.17 39.94
N GLY A 201 1.29 16.90 38.90
CA GLY A 201 1.93 16.36 37.71
C GLY A 201 3.18 15.54 38.00
N PHE A 202 3.94 15.87 39.05
CA PHE A 202 5.12 15.07 39.44
C PHE A 202 4.74 13.64 39.88
N PHE A 203 3.49 13.42 40.30
CA PHE A 203 3.00 12.10 40.70
C PHE A 203 2.19 11.42 39.59
N LEU A 204 1.47 12.21 38.79
CA LEU A 204 0.58 11.72 37.74
C LEU A 204 1.27 11.45 36.39
N ILE A 205 2.17 12.34 35.96
CA ILE A 205 2.81 12.25 34.64
C ILE A 205 3.88 11.15 34.67
N GLU A 206 3.71 10.18 33.78
CA GLU A 206 4.67 9.13 33.53
C GLU A 206 5.59 9.49 32.37
N GLU A 207 6.89 9.31 32.57
CA GLU A 207 7.92 9.62 31.57
C GLU A 207 8.29 8.36 30.78
N LYS A 208 8.50 8.49 29.47
CA LYS A 208 8.96 7.40 28.58
C LYS A 208 10.39 7.71 28.15
N LYS A 209 11.24 6.68 28.00
CA LYS A 209 12.62 6.84 27.52
C LYS A 209 12.58 7.23 26.03
N ILE A 210 12.92 8.48 25.73
CA ILE A 210 13.00 8.99 24.35
C ILE A 210 14.35 8.57 23.76
N VAL A 211 14.33 7.91 22.59
CA VAL A 211 15.56 7.56 21.84
C VAL A 211 16.00 8.81 21.08
N THR A 212 17.03 9.50 21.59
CA THR A 212 17.56 10.73 20.97
C THR A 212 18.54 10.40 19.84
N SER A 213 18.26 10.90 18.62
CA SER A 213 19.21 10.81 17.50
C SER A 213 20.20 12.00 17.50
N SER A 214 21.44 11.72 17.95
CA SER A 214 22.74 12.39 17.67
C SER A 214 22.89 13.93 17.50
N ASN A 215 23.89 14.48 18.23
CA ASN A 215 24.93 15.46 17.83
C ASN A 215 24.64 16.73 16.99
N GLN A 216 23.40 17.13 16.71
CA GLN A 216 23.13 18.35 15.93
C GLN A 216 23.03 19.64 16.77
N ASN A 217 23.39 20.77 16.15
CA ASN A 217 23.38 22.09 16.77
C ASN A 217 21.93 22.56 17.06
N TYR A 218 21.68 23.06 18.27
CA TYR A 218 20.32 23.36 18.78
C TYR A 218 19.55 24.36 17.91
N PHE A 219 20.20 25.43 17.44
CA PHE A 219 19.57 26.43 16.57
C PHE A 219 19.26 25.89 15.17
N GLN A 220 20.05 24.94 14.67
CA GLN A 220 19.76 24.27 13.40
C GLN A 220 18.53 23.35 13.50
N ASN A 221 18.18 22.89 14.71
CA ASN A 221 16.99 22.08 14.97
C ASN A 221 15.71 22.91 14.96
N ILE A 222 15.72 24.15 15.46
CA ILE A 222 14.52 25.02 15.44
C ILE A 222 14.02 25.25 14.00
N LEU A 223 14.94 25.42 13.05
CA LEU A 223 14.61 25.58 11.62
C LEU A 223 14.48 24.25 10.85
N TYR A 224 14.68 23.10 11.50
CA TYR A 224 14.68 21.79 10.84
C TYR A 224 13.36 21.49 10.13
N GLY A 225 12.23 21.78 10.79
CA GLY A 225 10.89 21.58 10.22
C GLY A 225 10.65 22.41 8.95
N PHE A 226 11.25 23.59 8.84
CA PHE A 226 11.04 24.47 7.69
C PHE A 226 11.92 24.13 6.48
N ARG A 227 12.83 23.15 6.60
CA ARG A 227 13.72 22.79 5.49
C ARG A 227 12.93 22.15 4.35
N PRO A 228 13.11 22.59 3.08
CA PRO A 228 12.41 22.00 1.93
C PRO A 228 12.58 20.49 1.78
N ALA A 229 13.73 19.94 2.18
CA ALA A 229 13.98 18.49 2.17
C ALA A 229 13.09 17.74 3.18
N ILE A 230 12.84 18.31 4.36
CA ILE A 230 12.00 17.72 5.41
C ILE A 230 10.52 17.81 5.03
N ILE A 231 10.12 18.92 4.41
CA ILE A 231 8.77 19.09 3.85
C ILE A 231 8.50 18.02 2.79
N LYS A 232 9.42 17.82 1.85
CA LYS A 232 9.31 16.78 0.82
C LYS A 232 9.31 15.35 1.39
N LYS A 233 9.99 15.11 2.51
CA LYS A 233 10.04 13.80 3.18
C LYS A 233 8.75 13.45 3.92
N ASN A 234 8.02 14.44 4.43
CA ASN A 234 6.80 14.22 5.22
C ASN A 234 5.58 14.91 4.58
N PRO A 235 5.26 14.64 3.31
CA PRO A 235 4.27 15.43 2.58
C PRO A 235 2.89 15.36 3.21
N ILE A 236 2.48 14.20 3.76
CA ILE A 236 1.18 14.02 4.43
C ILE A 236 1.04 15.01 5.59
N LEU A 237 2.05 15.10 6.47
CA LEU A 237 2.03 16.01 7.61
C LEU A 237 1.84 17.47 7.19
N TYR A 238 2.59 17.95 6.21
CA TYR A 238 2.51 19.36 5.78
C TYR A 238 1.22 19.68 5.02
N PHE A 239 0.72 18.77 4.19
CA PHE A 239 -0.59 18.94 3.55
C PHE A 239 -1.72 18.92 4.60
N THR A 240 -1.62 18.09 5.63
CA THR A 240 -2.56 18.10 6.76
C THR A 240 -2.47 19.38 7.58
N LEU A 241 -1.26 19.89 7.89
CA LEU A 241 -1.08 21.18 8.57
C LEU A 241 -1.66 22.35 7.76
N GLY A 242 -1.46 22.35 6.44
CA GLY A 242 -2.07 23.34 5.55
C GLY A 242 -3.60 23.24 5.53
N ALA A 243 -4.17 22.03 5.45
CA ALA A 243 -5.61 21.83 5.52
C ALA A 243 -6.19 22.28 6.87
N PHE A 244 -5.44 22.04 7.95
CA PHE A 244 -5.80 22.48 9.30
C PHE A 244 -5.75 24.00 9.45
N ALA A 245 -4.80 24.67 8.80
CA ALA A 245 -4.75 26.13 8.76
C ALA A 245 -5.95 26.71 8.02
N ILE A 246 -6.34 26.18 6.86
CA ILE A 246 -7.54 26.64 6.14
C ILE A 246 -8.81 26.38 6.97
N PHE A 247 -8.88 25.22 7.63
CA PHE A 247 -9.96 24.92 8.57
C PHE A 247 -10.04 25.97 9.67
N GLY A 248 -8.92 26.31 10.31
CA GLY A 248 -8.85 27.36 11.32
C GLY A 248 -9.25 28.74 10.77
N ILE A 249 -8.80 29.11 9.57
CA ILE A 249 -9.18 30.38 8.91
C ILE A 249 -10.70 30.48 8.76
N SER A 250 -11.36 29.39 8.34
CA SER A 250 -12.82 29.38 8.20
C SER A 250 -13.53 29.68 9.53
N ILE A 251 -13.02 29.13 10.63
CA ILE A 251 -13.56 29.33 11.98
C ILE A 251 -13.31 30.77 12.46
N GLN A 252 -12.08 31.25 12.32
CA GLN A 252 -11.68 32.58 12.77
C GLN A 252 -12.27 33.71 11.93
N THR A 253 -12.91 33.41 10.79
CA THR A 253 -13.63 34.40 9.97
C THR A 253 -14.87 34.93 10.67
N TYR A 254 -15.60 34.09 11.43
CA TYR A 254 -16.82 34.50 12.12
C TYR A 254 -16.69 34.50 13.64
N MET A 255 -15.78 33.70 14.22
CA MET A 255 -15.69 33.51 15.66
C MET A 255 -15.62 34.81 16.48
N PRO A 256 -14.80 35.82 16.11
CA PRO A 256 -14.76 37.09 16.83
C PRO A 256 -16.09 37.85 16.85
N TYR A 257 -16.95 37.61 15.86
CA TYR A 257 -18.21 38.33 15.66
C TYR A 257 -19.44 37.53 16.07
N LEU A 258 -19.27 36.28 16.49
CA LEU A 258 -20.37 35.33 16.72
C LEU A 258 -21.35 35.81 17.80
N ILE A 259 -20.84 36.27 18.95
CA ILE A 259 -21.67 36.79 20.04
C ILE A 259 -22.44 38.04 19.59
N LEU A 260 -21.74 38.96 18.93
CA LEU A 260 -22.33 40.20 18.42
C LEU A 260 -23.41 39.93 17.35
N TYR A 261 -23.22 38.92 16.52
CA TYR A 261 -24.24 38.48 15.55
C TYR A 261 -25.52 38.01 16.26
N TYR A 262 -25.42 37.17 17.28
CA TYR A 262 -26.59 36.72 18.05
C TYR A 262 -27.30 37.88 18.77
N GLU A 263 -26.54 38.73 19.43
CA GLU A 263 -27.11 39.81 20.24
C GLU A 263 -27.70 40.94 19.38
N LYS A 264 -26.93 41.45 18.40
CA LYS A 264 -27.28 42.66 17.65
C LYS A 264 -28.00 42.37 16.33
N ALA A 265 -27.59 41.34 15.60
CA ALA A 265 -28.16 41.05 14.27
C ALA A 265 -29.45 40.23 14.36
N LEU A 266 -29.51 39.31 15.33
CA LEU A 266 -30.67 38.44 15.57
C LEU A 266 -31.57 38.93 16.72
N GLY A 267 -31.15 39.97 17.47
CA GLY A 267 -31.92 40.53 18.57
C GLY A 267 -32.10 39.58 19.76
N MET A 268 -31.24 38.57 19.89
CA MET A 268 -31.36 37.53 20.93
C MET A 268 -30.67 38.01 22.21
N SER A 269 -31.41 38.70 23.08
CA SER A 269 -30.92 39.14 24.39
C SER A 269 -30.51 37.98 25.32
N ASN A 270 -31.04 36.77 25.10
CA ASN A 270 -30.72 35.54 25.85
C ASN A 270 -29.84 34.54 25.06
N TYR A 271 -28.95 35.01 24.18
CA TYR A 271 -28.11 34.15 23.33
C TYR A 271 -27.31 33.07 24.10
N VAL A 272 -26.99 33.31 25.37
CA VAL A 272 -26.33 32.35 26.26
C VAL A 272 -27.16 31.07 26.44
N LEU A 273 -28.49 31.18 26.53
CA LEU A 273 -29.40 30.03 26.65
C LEU A 273 -29.46 29.18 25.38
N ILE A 274 -29.01 29.71 24.24
CA ILE A 274 -28.94 29.01 22.94
C ILE A 274 -27.55 28.40 22.75
N MET A 275 -26.49 29.16 23.04
CA MET A 275 -25.12 28.71 22.84
C MET A 275 -24.66 27.67 23.86
N ALA A 276 -25.00 27.82 25.15
CA ALA A 276 -24.51 26.92 26.18
C ALA A 276 -24.98 25.45 25.99
N PRO A 277 -26.24 25.17 25.66
CA PRO A 277 -26.67 23.81 25.35
C PRO A 277 -26.05 23.28 24.05
N ALA A 278 -25.91 24.12 23.01
CA ALA A 278 -25.28 23.73 21.75
C ALA A 278 -23.81 23.32 21.93
N ILE A 279 -23.06 24.11 22.71
CA ILE A 279 -21.66 23.84 23.08
C ILE A 279 -21.56 22.54 23.89
N THR A 280 -22.41 22.38 24.90
CA THR A 280 -22.39 21.19 25.77
C THR A 280 -22.65 19.91 24.97
N LEU A 281 -23.66 19.94 24.10
CA LEU A 281 -24.00 18.80 23.25
C LEU A 281 -22.89 18.49 22.23
N ALA A 282 -22.33 19.53 21.58
CA ALA A 282 -21.19 19.36 20.66
C ALA A 282 -19.95 18.77 21.36
N ALA A 283 -19.66 19.18 22.59
CA ALA A 283 -18.57 18.63 23.41
C ALA A 283 -18.78 17.14 23.69
N ILE A 284 -19.99 16.74 24.11
CA ILE A 284 -20.33 15.32 24.34
C ILE A 284 -20.16 14.51 23.05
N ILE A 285 -20.69 15.00 21.92
CA ILE A 285 -20.55 14.32 20.63
C ILE A 285 -19.07 14.12 20.29
N THR A 286 -18.25 15.15 20.47
CA THR A 286 -16.80 15.14 20.13
C THR A 286 -16.02 14.11 20.94
N ALA A 287 -16.34 13.95 22.23
CA ALA A 287 -15.69 12.96 23.10
C ALA A 287 -15.80 11.52 22.55
N PHE A 288 -16.94 11.20 21.93
CA PHE A 288 -17.15 9.89 21.29
C PHE A 288 -16.70 9.86 19.84
N TYR A 289 -16.77 10.99 19.12
CA TYR A 289 -16.43 11.08 17.71
C TYR A 289 -14.96 10.73 17.41
N GLY A 290 -14.05 11.02 18.36
CA GLY A 290 -12.65 10.60 18.28
C GLY A 290 -12.46 9.10 18.01
N LYS A 291 -13.36 8.24 18.54
CA LYS A 291 -13.33 6.78 18.29
C LYS A 291 -13.61 6.41 16.83
N LEU A 292 -14.27 7.29 16.08
CA LEU A 292 -14.53 7.08 14.65
C LEU A 292 -13.21 7.14 13.86
N TYR A 293 -12.32 8.08 14.22
CA TYR A 293 -10.96 8.16 13.66
C TYR A 293 -10.19 6.85 13.90
N ASP A 294 -10.15 6.39 15.14
CA ASP A 294 -9.44 5.15 15.51
C ASP A 294 -9.99 3.90 14.80
N ARG A 295 -11.27 3.91 14.40
CA ARG A 295 -11.93 2.76 13.75
C ARG A 295 -11.94 2.82 12.23
N LYS A 296 -12.11 4.01 11.64
CA LYS A 296 -12.39 4.19 10.21
C LYS A 296 -11.32 5.03 9.48
N GLY A 297 -10.35 5.58 10.21
CA GLY A 297 -9.26 6.40 9.68
C GLY A 297 -9.68 7.82 9.31
N PHE A 298 -8.68 8.64 8.95
CA PHE A 298 -8.84 10.08 8.71
C PHE A 298 -9.93 10.42 7.69
N LYS A 299 -9.90 9.83 6.49
CA LYS A 299 -10.80 10.16 5.37
C LYS A 299 -12.28 9.98 5.73
N LYS A 300 -12.63 8.88 6.40
CA LYS A 300 -14.02 8.58 6.77
C LYS A 300 -14.52 9.42 7.95
N SER A 301 -13.62 10.04 8.71
CA SER A 301 -13.96 10.86 9.89
C SER A 301 -13.94 12.35 9.61
N ILE A 302 -13.04 12.85 8.75
CA ILE A 302 -12.95 14.29 8.47
C ILE A 302 -14.03 14.78 7.51
N ILE A 303 -14.44 13.96 6.54
CA ILE A 303 -15.45 14.31 5.55
C ILE A 303 -16.78 14.69 6.22
N PRO A 304 -17.36 13.87 7.12
CA PRO A 304 -18.60 14.26 7.78
C PRO A 304 -18.43 15.48 8.70
N ALA A 305 -17.29 15.62 9.40
CA ALA A 305 -17.02 16.78 10.25
C ALA A 305 -17.07 18.11 9.47
N ILE A 306 -16.44 18.17 8.29
CA ILE A 306 -16.46 19.35 7.41
C ILE A 306 -17.86 19.59 6.84
N ILE A 307 -18.57 18.54 6.40
CA ILE A 307 -19.93 18.69 5.90
C ILE A 307 -20.85 19.24 6.97
N ILE A 308 -20.77 18.72 8.20
CA ILE A 308 -21.55 19.21 9.36
C ILE A 308 -21.23 20.68 9.64
N LEU A 309 -19.94 21.06 9.65
CA LEU A 309 -19.50 22.44 9.84
C LEU A 309 -20.09 23.38 8.79
N MET A 310 -19.91 23.04 7.51
CA MET A 310 -20.40 23.83 6.38
C MET A 310 -21.93 23.91 6.34
N THR A 311 -22.63 22.85 6.75
CA THR A 311 -24.09 22.86 6.91
C THR A 311 -24.50 23.85 7.99
N GLY A 312 -23.78 23.90 9.12
CA GLY A 312 -23.98 24.90 10.16
C GLY A 312 -23.85 26.33 9.64
N TYR A 313 -22.82 26.61 8.83
CA TYR A 313 -22.66 27.93 8.18
C TYR A 313 -23.83 28.30 7.29
N VAL A 314 -24.32 27.36 6.47
CA VAL A 314 -25.48 27.60 5.59
C VAL A 314 -26.75 27.90 6.40
N PHE A 315 -26.96 27.16 7.50
CA PHE A 315 -28.11 27.41 8.38
C PHE A 315 -28.07 28.80 9.00
N LEU A 316 -26.91 29.19 9.54
CA LEU A 316 -26.73 30.52 10.16
C LEU A 316 -26.77 31.67 9.15
N TYR A 317 -26.49 31.38 7.87
CA TYR A 317 -26.65 32.33 6.78
C TYR A 317 -28.12 32.53 6.36
N LEU A 318 -28.89 31.45 6.26
CA LEU A 318 -30.25 31.48 5.69
C LEU A 318 -31.33 31.80 6.71
N PHE A 319 -31.17 31.36 7.96
CA PHE A 319 -32.24 31.36 8.94
C PHE A 319 -31.94 32.30 10.12
N LYS A 320 -32.99 33.02 10.54
CA LYS A 320 -32.96 33.92 11.71
C LYS A 320 -33.89 33.45 12.85
N ASP A 321 -34.66 32.39 12.62
CA ASP A 321 -35.52 31.77 13.63
C ASP A 321 -34.67 31.13 14.75
N THR A 322 -35.08 31.34 16.00
CA THR A 322 -34.35 30.88 17.20
C THR A 322 -34.06 29.38 17.20
N GLY A 323 -35.01 28.54 16.79
CA GLY A 323 -34.84 27.08 16.76
C GLY A 323 -33.88 26.64 15.67
N LEU A 324 -33.99 27.23 14.47
CA LEU A 324 -33.09 26.94 13.35
C LEU A 324 -31.68 27.49 13.58
N VAL A 325 -31.56 28.64 14.25
CA VAL A 325 -30.28 29.22 14.66
C VAL A 325 -29.61 28.34 15.72
N PHE A 326 -30.36 27.80 16.69
CA PHE A 326 -29.84 26.82 17.64
C PHE A 326 -29.27 25.59 16.90
N LEU A 327 -30.04 25.03 15.95
CA LEU A 327 -29.59 23.88 15.16
C LEU A 327 -28.34 24.22 14.33
N GLY A 328 -28.31 25.38 13.68
CA GLY A 328 -27.14 25.86 12.93
C GLY A 328 -25.89 26.01 13.82
N SER A 329 -26.07 26.58 15.02
CA SER A 329 -25.02 26.72 16.04
C SER A 329 -24.48 25.37 16.50
N LEU A 330 -25.37 24.42 16.78
CA LEU A 330 -25.01 23.07 17.19
C LEU A 330 -24.21 22.34 16.10
N LEU A 331 -24.67 22.39 14.85
CA LEU A 331 -23.98 21.78 13.72
C LEU A 331 -22.60 22.41 13.51
N MET A 332 -22.53 23.74 13.50
CA MET A 332 -21.28 24.48 13.38
C MET A 332 -20.28 24.09 14.48
N MET A 333 -20.70 24.12 15.75
CA MET A 333 -19.83 23.77 16.88
C MET A 333 -19.44 22.29 16.87
N THR A 334 -20.35 21.39 16.49
CA THR A 334 -20.05 19.96 16.34
C THR A 334 -19.01 19.74 15.26
N GLY A 335 -19.18 20.35 14.07
CA GLY A 335 -18.22 20.25 12.98
C GLY A 335 -16.85 20.84 13.32
N TYR A 336 -16.83 21.96 14.05
CA TYR A 336 -15.60 22.58 14.56
C TYR A 336 -14.83 21.63 15.49
N LEU A 337 -15.47 21.17 16.57
CA LEU A 337 -14.82 20.35 17.59
C LEU A 337 -14.40 18.98 17.07
N THR A 338 -15.26 18.33 16.29
CA THR A 338 -14.92 17.05 15.66
C THR A 338 -13.81 17.21 14.62
N GLY A 339 -13.79 18.29 13.85
CA GLY A 339 -12.69 18.63 12.94
C GLY A 339 -11.38 18.85 13.68
N MET A 340 -11.37 19.60 14.78
CA MET A 340 -10.19 19.81 15.65
C MET A 340 -9.62 18.49 16.16
N ALA A 341 -10.49 17.59 16.66
CA ALA A 341 -10.06 16.27 17.13
C ALA A 341 -9.44 15.41 16.02
N VAL A 342 -10.07 15.39 14.85
CA VAL A 342 -9.63 14.56 13.70
C VAL A 342 -8.34 15.08 13.07
N PHE A 343 -8.20 16.40 12.88
CA PHE A 343 -6.95 16.99 12.41
C PHE A 343 -5.82 16.83 13.44
N GLY A 344 -6.10 17.03 14.72
CA GLY A 344 -5.13 16.82 15.80
C GLY A 344 -4.57 15.38 15.80
N ALA A 345 -5.46 14.39 15.70
CA ALA A 345 -5.06 12.99 15.66
C ALA A 345 -4.21 12.67 14.43
N MET A 346 -4.59 13.19 13.25
CA MET A 346 -3.84 13.01 12.00
C MET A 346 -2.44 13.65 12.05
N ILE A 347 -2.32 14.85 12.62
CA ILE A 347 -1.02 15.52 12.79
C ILE A 347 -0.12 14.70 13.71
N ARG A 348 -0.67 14.17 14.82
CA ARG A 348 0.07 13.29 15.75
C ARG A 348 0.50 11.98 15.08
N ASP A 349 -0.31 11.43 14.17
CA ASP A 349 0.03 10.24 13.38
C ASP A 349 1.28 10.38 12.53
N TYR A 350 1.43 11.53 11.87
CA TYR A 350 2.55 11.76 10.96
C TYR A 350 3.69 12.57 11.59
N THR A 351 3.62 12.88 12.88
CA THR A 351 4.70 13.55 13.61
C THR A 351 5.86 12.57 13.87
N PRO A 352 7.10 12.88 13.45
CA PRO A 352 8.26 12.01 13.69
C PRO A 352 8.49 11.76 15.19
N ARG A 353 8.57 10.48 15.58
CA ARG A 353 8.65 10.05 16.99
C ARG A 353 9.90 10.52 17.74
N ASP A 354 10.98 10.82 17.03
CA ASP A 354 12.24 11.31 17.61
C ASP A 354 12.30 12.85 17.72
N LYS A 355 11.29 13.56 17.19
CA LYS A 355 11.26 15.03 17.08
C LYS A 355 9.89 15.62 17.45
N THR A 356 9.16 14.95 18.33
CA THR A 356 7.76 15.26 18.65
C THR A 356 7.57 16.71 19.14
N GLY A 357 8.48 17.21 19.99
CA GLY A 357 8.42 18.56 20.54
C GLY A 357 8.74 19.64 19.50
N LEU A 358 9.72 19.40 18.66
CA LEU A 358 10.11 20.30 17.56
C LEU A 358 8.94 20.57 16.60
N PHE A 359 8.13 19.56 16.31
CA PHE A 359 6.97 19.68 15.42
C PHE A 359 5.74 20.31 16.09
N GLN A 360 5.70 20.50 17.42
CA GLN A 360 4.59 21.23 18.06
C GLN A 360 4.57 22.71 17.65
N GLY A 361 5.72 23.35 17.44
CA GLY A 361 5.75 24.73 16.96
C GLY A 361 5.14 24.88 15.55
N LEU A 362 5.37 23.90 14.66
CA LEU A 362 4.71 23.85 13.35
C LEU A 362 3.20 23.66 13.47
N ARG A 363 2.75 22.86 14.44
CA ARG A 363 1.33 22.71 14.76
C ARG A 363 0.71 24.03 15.20
N ILE A 364 1.34 24.78 16.10
CA ILE A 364 0.84 26.08 16.57
C ILE A 364 0.77 27.11 15.43
N ILE A 365 1.72 27.09 14.49
CA ILE A 365 1.65 27.94 13.29
C ILE A 365 0.37 27.66 12.48
N GLY A 366 0.09 26.39 12.22
CA GLY A 366 -1.10 25.98 11.48
C GLY A 366 -2.41 26.16 12.25
N GLN A 367 -2.38 26.01 13.58
CA GLN A 367 -3.58 26.02 14.43
C GLN A 367 -3.97 27.43 14.90
N VAL A 368 -2.99 28.27 15.23
CA VAL A 368 -3.21 29.54 15.93
C VAL A 368 -2.70 30.72 15.10
N PHE A 369 -1.42 30.72 14.72
CA PHE A 369 -0.80 31.90 14.09
C PHE A 369 -1.44 32.26 12.73
N ILE A 370 -1.49 31.31 11.79
CA ILE A 370 -2.04 31.58 10.44
C ILE A 370 -3.56 31.86 10.52
N PRO A 371 -4.39 31.01 11.16
CA PRO A 371 -5.81 31.28 11.32
C PRO A 371 -6.12 32.61 12.01
N GLY A 372 -5.39 32.92 13.08
CA GLY A 372 -5.62 34.10 13.91
C GLY A 372 -5.32 35.42 13.21
N ILE A 373 -4.50 35.42 12.16
CA ILE A 373 -4.23 36.61 11.34
C ILE A 373 -5.20 36.70 10.17
N ILE A 374 -5.34 35.62 9.40
CA ILE A 374 -6.07 35.65 8.13
C ILE A 374 -7.60 35.64 8.35
N GLY A 375 -8.10 34.82 9.28
CA GLY A 375 -9.53 34.70 9.54
C GLY A 375 -10.18 36.03 9.93
N PRO A 376 -9.70 36.72 10.98
CA PRO A 376 -10.28 37.99 11.40
C PRO A 376 -10.18 39.07 10.33
N ALA A 377 -9.11 39.08 9.53
CA ALA A 377 -8.95 40.01 8.40
C ALA A 377 -10.02 39.80 7.31
N ILE A 378 -10.36 38.54 6.98
CA ILE A 378 -11.45 38.22 6.06
C ILE A 378 -12.79 38.69 6.65
N GLY A 379 -13.06 38.36 7.91
CA GLY A 379 -14.31 38.76 8.57
C GLY A 379 -14.48 40.28 8.63
N ALA A 380 -13.40 41.02 8.94
CA ALA A 380 -13.40 42.48 8.95
C ALA A 380 -13.68 43.06 7.56
N ALA A 381 -13.06 42.52 6.51
CA ALA A 381 -13.29 42.97 5.13
C ALA A 381 -14.76 42.77 4.68
N ILE A 382 -15.39 41.66 5.07
CA ILE A 382 -16.80 41.37 4.75
C ILE A 382 -17.76 42.33 5.49
N LEU A 383 -17.35 42.79 6.66
CA LEU A 383 -18.14 43.68 7.52
C LEU A 383 -17.83 45.17 7.30
N ALA A 384 -16.95 45.51 6.36
CA ALA A 384 -16.57 46.90 6.09
C ALA A 384 -17.78 47.80 5.74
N ASP A 385 -18.76 47.25 5.02
CA ASP A 385 -19.99 47.95 4.62
C ASP A 385 -21.21 47.54 5.48
N ALA A 386 -20.99 46.97 6.67
CA ALA A 386 -22.08 46.54 7.53
C ALA A 386 -22.85 47.74 8.12
N ALA A 387 -24.17 47.58 8.28
CA ALA A 387 -25.01 48.60 8.91
C ALA A 387 -24.49 48.95 10.31
N THR A 388 -24.50 50.23 10.67
CA THR A 388 -24.01 50.70 11.98
C THR A 388 -25.17 51.01 12.92
N CYS A 389 -25.06 50.63 14.19
CA CYS A 389 -25.94 51.11 15.27
C CYS A 389 -25.24 52.21 16.08
N VAL A 390 -26.03 53.16 16.59
CA VAL A 390 -25.56 54.16 17.56
C VAL A 390 -25.68 53.56 18.96
N ASN A 391 -24.57 53.40 19.64
CA ASN A 391 -24.50 52.90 21.00
C ASN A 391 -25.00 53.97 21.99
N GLY A 392 -25.30 53.56 23.23
CA GLY A 392 -25.78 54.46 24.28
C GLY A 392 -24.79 55.56 24.70
N ASP A 393 -23.54 55.49 24.24
CA ASP A 393 -22.47 56.48 24.45
C ASP A 393 -22.27 57.43 23.24
N GLY A 394 -23.10 57.32 22.20
CA GLY A 394 -23.02 58.13 20.98
C GLY A 394 -22.03 57.63 19.93
N THR A 395 -21.32 56.52 20.17
CA THR A 395 -20.42 55.89 19.17
C THR A 395 -21.19 55.01 18.18
N THR A 396 -20.66 54.85 16.96
CA THR A 396 -21.24 53.95 15.95
C THR A 396 -20.51 52.60 15.93
N SER A 397 -21.23 51.51 16.22
CA SER A 397 -20.72 50.13 16.08
C SER A 397 -21.29 49.47 14.84
N PHE A 398 -20.49 48.68 14.11
CA PHE A 398 -21.00 47.86 13.02
C PHE A 398 -21.85 46.70 13.56
N ILE A 399 -22.90 46.34 12.82
CA ILE A 399 -23.76 45.19 13.10
C ILE A 399 -23.28 44.05 12.22
N PRO A 400 -22.68 42.98 12.79
CA PRO A 400 -22.32 41.82 11.99
C PRO A 400 -23.53 41.30 11.23
N ASN A 401 -23.39 41.07 9.93
CA ASN A 401 -24.47 40.49 9.12
C ASN A 401 -24.14 39.04 8.76
N GLU A 402 -25.14 38.31 8.25
CA GLU A 402 -25.03 36.89 7.94
C GLU A 402 -23.90 36.54 6.95
N LYS A 403 -23.39 37.51 6.15
CA LYS A 403 -22.36 37.27 5.13
C LYS A 403 -21.05 36.72 5.69
N ILE A 404 -20.77 36.89 6.99
CA ILE A 404 -19.60 36.29 7.64
C ILE A 404 -19.62 34.75 7.56
N PHE A 405 -20.80 34.13 7.62
CA PHE A 405 -20.94 32.67 7.50
C PHE A 405 -20.78 32.21 6.05
N MET A 406 -21.17 33.04 5.08
CA MET A 406 -20.89 32.79 3.66
C MET A 406 -19.38 32.85 3.39
N ALA A 407 -18.67 33.84 3.94
CA ALA A 407 -17.22 33.93 3.82
C ALA A 407 -16.51 32.74 4.49
N ALA A 408 -16.97 32.33 5.68
CA ALA A 408 -16.47 31.13 6.36
C ALA A 408 -16.72 29.85 5.53
N PHE A 409 -17.87 29.73 4.87
CA PHE A 409 -18.19 28.63 3.96
C PHE A 409 -17.24 28.58 2.76
N ILE A 410 -16.99 29.72 2.13
CA ILE A 410 -16.05 29.82 1.01
C ILE A 410 -14.64 29.44 1.47
N ALA A 411 -14.19 29.94 2.62
CA ALA A 411 -12.90 29.54 3.20
C ALA A 411 -12.82 28.02 3.46
N ALA A 412 -13.88 27.43 4.03
CA ALA A 412 -13.96 25.99 4.28
C ALA A 412 -13.96 25.15 2.99
N PHE A 413 -14.49 25.69 1.88
CA PHE A 413 -14.46 25.00 0.59
C PHE A 413 -13.02 24.73 0.11
N PHE A 414 -12.09 25.65 0.36
CA PHE A 414 -10.67 25.47 -0.02
C PHE A 414 -9.97 24.33 0.73
N ILE A 415 -10.51 23.85 1.85
CA ILE A 415 -9.98 22.69 2.58
C ILE A 415 -9.94 21.46 1.67
N TRP A 416 -10.93 21.30 0.79
CA TRP A 416 -11.03 20.16 -0.13
C TRP A 416 -9.85 20.05 -1.09
N ILE A 417 -9.27 21.18 -1.51
CA ILE A 417 -8.11 21.19 -2.41
C ILE A 417 -6.94 20.44 -1.77
N LEU A 418 -6.63 20.74 -0.50
CA LEU A 418 -5.53 20.08 0.21
C LEU A 418 -5.91 18.66 0.64
N LEU A 419 -7.16 18.41 1.04
CA LEU A 419 -7.61 17.07 1.41
C LEU A 419 -7.52 16.06 0.26
N ILE A 420 -7.76 16.47 -0.99
CA ILE A 420 -7.56 15.59 -2.16
C ILE A 420 -6.12 15.07 -2.22
N TRP A 421 -5.14 15.93 -1.94
CA TRP A 421 -3.73 15.53 -1.88
C TRP A 421 -3.42 14.66 -0.68
N VAL A 422 -3.92 15.01 0.52
CA VAL A 422 -3.77 14.19 1.73
C VAL A 422 -4.31 12.78 1.49
N PHE A 423 -5.52 12.66 0.95
CA PHE A 423 -6.13 11.35 0.68
C PHE A 423 -5.30 10.55 -0.32
N ARG A 424 -4.83 11.18 -1.41
CA ARG A 424 -3.97 10.50 -2.40
C ARG A 424 -2.67 9.98 -1.80
N LEU A 425 -2.04 10.74 -0.90
CA LEU A 425 -0.76 10.36 -0.29
C LEU A 425 -0.94 9.25 0.76
N VAL A 426 -1.95 9.37 1.62
CA VAL A 426 -2.32 8.33 2.60
C VAL A 426 -2.64 7.02 1.90
N ASP A 427 -3.34 7.11 0.77
CA ASP A 427 -3.73 5.97 -0.05
C ASP A 427 -2.54 5.24 -0.69
N GLN A 428 -1.34 5.83 -0.68
CA GLN A 428 -0.10 5.29 -1.28
C GLN A 428 0.89 4.73 -0.25
N GLU A 429 0.65 4.91 1.04
CA GLU A 429 1.54 4.45 2.10
C GLU A 429 1.48 2.92 2.24
N HIS A 430 2.65 2.28 2.26
CA HIS A 430 2.79 0.83 2.46
C HIS A 430 4.04 0.53 3.27
N VAL A 431 4.05 -0.65 3.89
CA VAL A 431 5.19 -1.16 4.65
C VAL A 431 6.04 -2.01 3.72
N ASP A 432 7.34 -1.74 3.68
CA ASP A 432 8.30 -2.64 3.02
C ASP A 432 8.40 -3.92 3.85
N LEU A 433 8.00 -5.04 3.24
CA LEU A 433 8.05 -6.36 3.84
C LEU A 433 9.13 -7.20 3.14
N MET A 434 9.83 -8.02 3.92
CA MET A 434 10.91 -8.88 3.44
C MET A 434 10.60 -10.33 3.77
N THR A 435 10.81 -11.21 2.81
CA THR A 435 10.85 -12.65 3.08
C THR A 435 12.15 -13.00 3.81
N GLU A 436 12.16 -14.14 4.50
CA GLU A 436 13.35 -14.66 5.20
C GLU A 436 14.54 -14.81 4.24
N ASP A 437 14.34 -15.40 3.06
CA ASP A 437 15.39 -15.55 2.05
C ASP A 437 15.86 -14.19 1.51
N GLY A 438 14.96 -13.21 1.42
CA GLY A 438 15.27 -11.85 0.98
C GLY A 438 16.14 -11.07 1.98
N GLU A 439 15.98 -11.31 3.28
CA GLU A 439 16.84 -10.74 4.32
C GLU A 439 18.30 -11.23 4.18
N HIS A 440 18.50 -12.41 3.59
CA HIS A 440 19.80 -13.05 3.38
C HIS A 440 20.24 -13.07 1.91
N ILE A 441 19.74 -12.14 1.10
CA ILE A 441 20.05 -12.09 -0.35
C ILE A 441 21.56 -11.97 -0.61
N THR A 442 22.05 -12.76 -1.57
CA THR A 442 23.45 -12.74 -1.99
C THR A 442 23.71 -11.73 -3.10
N SER A 443 24.97 -11.35 -3.32
CA SER A 443 25.37 -10.46 -4.42
C SER A 443 25.25 -11.09 -5.81
N ARG A 444 25.06 -12.42 -5.87
CA ARG A 444 24.89 -13.22 -7.09
C ARG A 444 23.74 -14.21 -6.86
N PRO A 445 22.49 -13.74 -6.92
CA PRO A 445 21.34 -14.61 -6.72
C PRO A 445 21.11 -15.47 -7.96
N TRP A 446 20.30 -16.53 -7.83
CA TRP A 446 19.83 -17.33 -8.97
C TRP A 446 20.98 -17.87 -9.85
N GLN A 447 21.92 -18.63 -9.25
CA GLN A 447 23.11 -19.16 -9.93
C GLN A 447 22.89 -20.53 -10.61
N GLU A 448 21.74 -21.16 -10.36
CA GLU A 448 21.33 -22.41 -10.97
C GLU A 448 21.19 -22.27 -12.49
N TYR A 449 21.38 -23.38 -13.22
CA TYR A 449 21.20 -23.39 -14.67
C TYR A 449 19.73 -23.15 -15.03
N PRO A 450 19.38 -22.10 -15.79
CA PRO A 450 17.97 -21.68 -15.93
C PRO A 450 17.06 -22.61 -16.75
N ARG A 451 17.60 -23.57 -17.52
CA ARG A 451 16.81 -24.46 -18.41
C ARG A 451 16.90 -25.93 -17.99
N PRO A 452 16.12 -26.40 -17.00
CA PRO A 452 16.18 -27.78 -16.51
C PRO A 452 15.84 -28.83 -17.59
N GLN A 453 15.07 -28.47 -18.62
CA GLN A 453 14.71 -29.32 -19.77
C GLN A 453 15.80 -29.43 -20.85
N LEU A 454 16.86 -28.62 -20.78
CA LEU A 454 17.94 -28.60 -21.77
C LEU A 454 19.27 -28.21 -21.11
N LYS A 455 19.69 -29.01 -20.13
CA LYS A 455 20.82 -28.70 -19.26
C LYS A 455 22.17 -28.98 -19.93
N ARG A 456 23.07 -28.00 -19.83
CA ARG A 456 24.47 -28.05 -20.29
C ARG A 456 25.39 -27.57 -19.18
N ASP A 457 26.63 -28.06 -19.21
CA ASP A 457 27.67 -27.62 -18.27
C ASP A 457 28.42 -26.38 -18.80
N SER A 458 28.35 -26.10 -20.10
CA SER A 458 29.05 -24.98 -20.75
C SER A 458 28.26 -23.67 -20.71
N TYR A 459 28.06 -23.11 -19.51
CA TYR A 459 27.33 -21.84 -19.32
C TYR A 459 27.99 -20.88 -18.33
N ILE A 460 27.65 -19.59 -18.44
CA ILE A 460 28.06 -18.53 -17.50
C ILE A 460 26.82 -17.72 -17.14
N ASN A 461 26.50 -17.66 -15.85
CA ASN A 461 25.42 -16.84 -15.34
C ASN A 461 25.86 -15.37 -15.22
N LEU A 462 25.04 -14.45 -15.74
CA LEU A 462 25.27 -13.01 -15.73
C LEU A 462 24.38 -12.25 -14.72
N ASN A 463 23.78 -12.95 -13.76
CA ASN A 463 23.08 -12.33 -12.62
C ASN A 463 24.06 -11.67 -11.63
N GLY A 464 23.52 -10.81 -10.78
CA GLY A 464 24.27 -9.98 -9.86
C GLY A 464 24.16 -8.50 -10.20
N LYS A 465 25.14 -7.70 -9.75
CA LYS A 465 25.10 -6.24 -9.90
C LYS A 465 25.40 -5.78 -11.33
N TRP A 466 24.56 -4.90 -11.84
CA TRP A 466 24.73 -4.21 -13.12
C TRP A 466 24.68 -2.69 -12.90
N LYS A 467 25.38 -1.93 -13.74
CA LYS A 467 25.20 -0.48 -13.83
C LYS A 467 23.78 -0.20 -14.34
N TYR A 468 23.09 0.76 -13.72
CA TYR A 468 21.70 1.08 -14.03
C TYR A 468 21.48 2.59 -14.17
N ALA A 469 20.59 2.96 -15.08
CA ALA A 469 20.11 4.32 -15.23
C ALA A 469 18.73 4.36 -15.90
N ALA A 470 17.91 5.35 -15.54
CA ALA A 470 16.61 5.60 -16.15
C ALA A 470 16.52 7.02 -16.71
N THR A 471 16.34 7.15 -18.03
CA THR A 471 16.40 8.44 -18.76
C THR A 471 15.25 8.61 -19.75
N TYR A 472 14.83 9.86 -19.99
CA TYR A 472 13.88 10.17 -21.07
C TYR A 472 14.53 10.16 -22.45
N LYS A 473 15.87 10.19 -22.51
CA LYS A 473 16.63 10.20 -23.76
C LYS A 473 16.67 8.79 -24.35
N GLY A 474 16.50 8.68 -25.66
CA GLY A 474 16.53 7.41 -26.40
C GLY A 474 17.93 6.80 -26.58
N HIS A 475 18.97 7.42 -26.02
CA HIS A 475 20.37 6.98 -26.09
C HIS A 475 20.90 6.65 -24.70
N ALA A 476 21.95 5.81 -24.64
CA ALA A 476 22.61 5.42 -23.41
C ALA A 476 23.14 6.67 -22.64
N PRO A 477 23.10 6.67 -21.31
CA PRO A 477 23.59 7.78 -20.53
C PRO A 477 25.12 7.85 -20.56
N SER A 478 25.67 9.07 -20.44
CA SER A 478 27.11 9.28 -20.24
C SER A 478 27.57 8.98 -18.80
N VAL A 479 26.64 8.98 -17.84
CA VAL A 479 26.90 8.74 -16.41
C VAL A 479 25.96 7.68 -15.86
N TRP A 480 26.51 6.67 -15.20
CA TRP A 480 25.79 5.60 -14.53
C TRP A 480 25.78 5.86 -13.02
N ASN A 481 24.64 6.25 -12.47
CA ASN A 481 24.54 6.76 -11.10
C ASN A 481 23.96 5.75 -10.10
N GLN A 482 23.57 4.55 -10.55
CA GLN A 482 22.96 3.53 -9.72
C GLN A 482 23.47 2.14 -10.11
N GLU A 483 23.39 1.21 -9.16
CA GLU A 483 23.56 -0.22 -9.40
C GLU A 483 22.22 -0.92 -9.18
N ILE A 484 21.92 -1.94 -9.99
CA ILE A 484 20.75 -2.80 -9.84
C ILE A 484 21.19 -4.25 -9.65
N LEU A 485 20.54 -4.97 -8.73
CA LEU A 485 20.74 -6.40 -8.55
C LEU A 485 19.77 -7.18 -9.46
N LEU A 486 20.31 -7.81 -10.51
CA LEU A 486 19.55 -8.72 -11.36
C LEU A 486 19.48 -10.12 -10.72
N PRO A 487 18.37 -10.86 -10.91
CA PRO A 487 17.33 -10.62 -11.90
C PRO A 487 16.11 -9.84 -11.39
N PHE A 488 16.20 -9.02 -10.34
CA PHE A 488 15.00 -8.38 -9.80
C PHE A 488 14.62 -7.08 -10.55
N PRO A 489 13.32 -6.82 -10.78
CA PRO A 489 12.86 -5.61 -11.46
C PRO A 489 13.15 -4.36 -10.62
N PRO A 490 13.36 -3.16 -11.20
CA PRO A 490 13.72 -1.93 -10.49
C PRO A 490 12.74 -1.48 -9.40
N GLN A 491 11.48 -1.91 -9.49
CA GLN A 491 10.45 -1.63 -8.51
C GLN A 491 10.65 -2.42 -7.21
N SER A 492 11.34 -3.56 -7.27
CA SER A 492 11.49 -4.49 -6.14
C SER A 492 12.46 -3.96 -5.09
N ILE A 493 12.30 -4.44 -3.86
CA ILE A 493 13.23 -4.18 -2.76
C ILE A 493 14.59 -4.81 -3.05
N LEU A 494 14.59 -6.08 -3.49
CA LEU A 494 15.81 -6.85 -3.74
C LEU A 494 16.68 -6.25 -4.85
N SER A 495 16.10 -5.51 -5.80
CA SER A 495 16.88 -4.83 -6.84
C SER A 495 17.81 -3.74 -6.31
N GLY A 496 17.52 -3.19 -5.13
CA GLY A 496 18.21 -2.02 -4.57
C GLY A 496 17.77 -0.67 -5.17
N ILE A 497 16.91 -0.65 -6.19
CA ILE A 497 16.45 0.60 -6.82
C ILE A 497 15.20 1.16 -6.15
N LYS A 498 14.23 0.31 -5.77
CA LYS A 498 12.97 0.67 -5.08
C LYS A 498 12.24 1.88 -5.68
N LYS A 499 12.27 2.03 -7.00
CA LYS A 499 11.63 3.16 -7.68
C LYS A 499 10.71 2.66 -8.76
N PHE A 500 9.56 3.31 -8.86
CA PHE A 500 8.66 3.19 -10.00
C PHE A 500 9.20 4.09 -11.11
N PRO A 501 9.92 3.55 -12.12
CA PRO A 501 10.35 4.38 -13.23
C PRO A 501 9.11 4.98 -13.89
N ASN A 502 9.19 6.27 -14.25
CA ASN A 502 8.18 6.87 -15.09
C ASN A 502 8.13 6.07 -16.41
N ARG A 503 6.95 5.62 -16.81
CA ARG A 503 6.68 4.79 -18.02
C ARG A 503 7.27 5.34 -19.32
N TYR A 504 7.60 6.62 -19.37
CA TYR A 504 8.22 7.25 -20.55
C TYR A 504 9.75 7.22 -20.53
N LYS A 505 10.37 6.71 -19.46
CA LYS A 505 11.83 6.54 -19.39
C LYS A 505 12.25 5.23 -20.04
N TYR A 506 13.39 5.28 -20.71
CA TYR A 506 14.19 4.13 -21.08
C TYR A 506 15.01 3.67 -19.87
N LEU A 507 14.99 2.38 -19.62
CA LEU A 507 15.79 1.72 -18.60
C LEU A 507 17.05 1.19 -19.28
N TYR A 508 18.22 1.58 -18.79
CA TYR A 508 19.49 1.10 -19.29
C TYR A 508 20.17 0.27 -18.22
N TYR A 509 20.72 -0.86 -18.67
CA TYR A 509 21.51 -1.79 -17.87
C TYR A 509 22.84 -1.98 -18.58
N GLN A 510 23.95 -2.02 -17.84
CA GLN A 510 25.25 -2.34 -18.42
C GLN A 510 26.07 -3.21 -17.48
N ARG A 511 26.76 -4.20 -18.06
CA ARG A 511 27.73 -5.03 -17.36
C ARG A 511 28.89 -5.36 -18.27
N GLU A 512 30.08 -5.43 -17.67
CA GLU A 512 31.26 -5.98 -18.32
C GLU A 512 31.45 -7.44 -17.90
N PHE A 513 31.91 -8.26 -18.83
CA PHE A 513 32.23 -9.66 -18.55
C PHE A 513 33.44 -10.10 -19.38
N ILE A 514 34.15 -11.09 -18.83
CA ILE A 514 35.31 -11.72 -19.45
C ILE A 514 34.96 -13.19 -19.62
N LEU A 515 35.23 -13.74 -20.80
CA LEU A 515 35.06 -15.17 -21.02
C LEU A 515 36.28 -15.91 -20.49
N PRO A 516 36.11 -17.02 -19.73
CA PRO A 516 37.21 -17.89 -19.36
C PRO A 516 37.96 -18.42 -20.59
N GLU A 517 39.25 -18.70 -20.42
CA GLU A 517 40.03 -19.38 -21.46
C GLU A 517 39.37 -20.72 -21.80
N ASN A 518 39.28 -21.03 -23.10
CA ASN A 518 38.62 -22.23 -23.64
C ASN A 518 37.10 -22.34 -23.35
N PHE A 519 36.42 -21.25 -22.95
CA PHE A 519 34.96 -21.28 -22.79
C PHE A 519 34.24 -21.48 -24.13
N VAL A 520 34.73 -20.83 -25.19
CA VAL A 520 34.10 -20.85 -26.51
C VAL A 520 34.45 -22.15 -27.23
N LYS A 521 33.42 -22.99 -27.46
CA LYS A 521 33.48 -24.16 -28.35
C LYS A 521 33.43 -23.70 -29.81
N ASP A 522 32.23 -23.47 -30.33
CA ASP A 522 32.02 -22.91 -31.68
C ASP A 522 31.19 -21.63 -31.62
N ARG A 523 30.09 -21.65 -30.85
CA ARG A 523 29.12 -20.54 -30.76
C ARG A 523 28.91 -20.12 -29.32
N VAL A 524 28.58 -18.84 -29.13
CA VAL A 524 28.17 -18.25 -27.84
C VAL A 524 26.76 -17.69 -27.97
N ILE A 525 25.82 -18.29 -27.24
CA ILE A 525 24.42 -17.90 -27.20
C ILE A 525 24.16 -17.10 -25.93
N LEU A 526 23.70 -15.85 -26.09
CA LEU A 526 23.22 -15.02 -25.00
C LEU A 526 21.72 -15.26 -24.81
N ASN A 527 21.34 -15.57 -23.58
CA ASN A 527 19.98 -15.93 -23.21
C ASN A 527 19.42 -14.96 -22.15
N PHE A 528 18.15 -14.62 -22.30
CA PHE A 528 17.34 -13.90 -21.32
C PHE A 528 16.13 -14.74 -20.97
N GLY A 529 15.85 -14.91 -19.67
CA GLY A 529 14.66 -15.62 -19.21
C GLY A 529 13.38 -14.84 -19.50
N ALA A 530 13.38 -13.53 -19.23
CA ALA A 530 12.29 -12.61 -19.51
C ALA A 530 12.73 -11.15 -19.23
N SER A 531 12.21 -10.19 -20.00
CA SER A 531 12.46 -8.75 -19.79
C SER A 531 11.32 -7.88 -20.33
N ASP A 532 10.58 -7.20 -19.45
CA ASP A 532 9.34 -6.49 -19.75
C ASP A 532 9.58 -5.03 -20.20
N GLN A 533 9.08 -4.50 -21.34
CA GLN A 533 8.28 -5.13 -22.40
C GLN A 533 9.01 -5.14 -23.76
N ILE A 534 9.79 -4.11 -24.07
CA ILE A 534 10.53 -4.01 -25.34
C ILE A 534 12.00 -3.86 -25.01
N THR A 535 12.78 -4.88 -25.33
CA THR A 535 14.18 -5.01 -24.90
C THR A 535 15.10 -5.06 -26.12
N THR A 536 16.03 -4.11 -26.19
CA THR A 536 17.09 -4.07 -27.21
C THR A 536 18.44 -4.36 -26.56
N VAL A 537 19.18 -5.31 -27.12
CA VAL A 537 20.46 -5.79 -26.58
C VAL A 537 21.61 -5.34 -27.46
N TYR A 538 22.66 -4.82 -26.83
CA TYR A 538 23.89 -4.40 -27.47
C TYR A 538 25.08 -5.16 -26.88
N ILE A 539 25.96 -5.66 -27.74
CA ILE A 539 27.26 -6.22 -27.36
C ILE A 539 28.35 -5.36 -27.99
N ASN A 540 29.29 -4.87 -27.17
CA ASN A 540 30.40 -4.04 -27.61
C ASN A 540 29.92 -2.87 -28.51
N HIS A 541 28.84 -2.21 -28.07
CA HIS A 541 28.15 -1.08 -28.74
C HIS A 541 27.42 -1.40 -30.06
N LYS A 542 27.38 -2.66 -30.50
CA LYS A 542 26.60 -3.09 -31.67
C LYS A 542 25.26 -3.66 -31.24
N GLU A 543 24.18 -3.24 -31.91
CA GLU A 543 22.84 -3.79 -31.68
C GLU A 543 22.75 -5.21 -32.22
N ILE A 544 22.27 -6.14 -31.39
CA ILE A 544 22.19 -7.56 -31.74
C ILE A 544 20.74 -7.98 -32.01
N LEU A 545 19.82 -7.60 -31.12
CA LEU A 545 18.41 -7.99 -31.22
C LEU A 545 17.49 -6.96 -30.55
N THR A 546 16.24 -6.93 -30.99
CA THR A 546 15.12 -6.33 -30.25
C THR A 546 14.03 -7.38 -30.03
N HIS A 547 13.63 -7.58 -28.77
CA HIS A 547 12.56 -8.48 -28.35
C HIS A 547 11.35 -7.69 -27.86
N ILE A 548 10.15 -8.21 -28.14
CA ILE A 548 8.87 -7.66 -27.69
C ILE A 548 8.15 -8.75 -26.91
N GLY A 549 7.93 -8.52 -25.62
CA GLY A 549 7.32 -9.48 -24.72
C GLY A 549 7.89 -9.42 -23.32
N GLY A 550 7.08 -9.82 -22.35
CA GLY A 550 7.37 -9.65 -20.93
C GLY A 550 7.72 -10.91 -20.16
N TYR A 551 7.33 -12.09 -20.63
CA TYR A 551 7.25 -13.29 -19.80
C TYR A 551 7.94 -14.52 -20.37
N LEU A 552 8.38 -14.46 -21.63
CA LEU A 552 8.95 -15.60 -22.34
C LEU A 552 10.43 -15.36 -22.66
N PRO A 553 11.23 -16.42 -22.75
CA PRO A 553 12.66 -16.31 -23.00
C PRO A 553 12.95 -15.92 -24.44
N PHE A 554 14.10 -15.26 -24.63
CA PHE A 554 14.66 -14.97 -25.94
C PHE A 554 16.17 -15.06 -25.91
N GLN A 555 16.77 -15.30 -27.07
CA GLN A 555 18.21 -15.54 -27.20
C GLN A 555 18.77 -14.89 -28.47
N ALA A 556 20.07 -14.62 -28.47
CA ALA A 556 20.83 -14.27 -29.66
C ALA A 556 22.17 -14.98 -29.71
N ASP A 557 22.58 -15.31 -30.92
CA ASP A 557 23.95 -15.66 -31.20
C ASP A 557 24.83 -14.40 -31.21
N ILE A 558 25.82 -14.36 -30.32
CA ILE A 558 26.74 -13.23 -30.19
C ILE A 558 28.17 -13.59 -30.60
N THR A 559 28.38 -14.75 -31.22
CA THR A 559 29.70 -15.33 -31.52
C THR A 559 30.62 -14.34 -32.23
N ASP A 560 30.14 -13.68 -33.29
CA ASP A 560 30.92 -12.75 -34.11
C ASP A 560 31.22 -11.40 -33.43
N TYR A 561 30.64 -11.17 -32.25
CA TYR A 561 30.75 -9.91 -31.50
C TYR A 561 31.65 -10.05 -30.27
N ILE A 562 32.02 -11.28 -29.90
CA ILE A 562 32.81 -11.58 -28.72
C ILE A 562 34.26 -11.09 -28.88
N GLN A 563 34.75 -10.49 -27.81
CA GLN A 563 36.14 -10.06 -27.59
C GLN A 563 36.65 -10.65 -26.28
N LYS A 564 37.91 -10.37 -25.91
CA LYS A 564 38.46 -10.79 -24.61
C LYS A 564 37.70 -10.16 -23.42
N THR A 565 37.41 -8.88 -23.52
CA THR A 565 36.59 -8.12 -22.57
C THR A 565 35.36 -7.64 -23.32
N ASN A 566 34.17 -7.95 -22.80
CA ASN A 566 32.91 -7.63 -23.45
C ASN A 566 32.07 -6.72 -22.58
N THR A 567 31.38 -5.79 -23.22
CA THR A 567 30.35 -4.97 -22.59
C THR A 567 28.98 -5.35 -23.15
N ILE A 568 28.08 -5.77 -22.27
CA ILE A 568 26.65 -5.89 -22.58
C ILE A 568 25.93 -4.63 -22.12
N THR A 569 25.14 -4.05 -23.01
CA THR A 569 24.22 -2.96 -22.68
C THR A 569 22.82 -3.37 -23.09
N VAL A 570 21.85 -3.21 -22.19
CA VAL A 570 20.44 -3.53 -22.45
C VAL A 570 19.62 -2.27 -22.28
N LYS A 571 18.80 -1.97 -23.29
CA LYS A 571 17.86 -0.86 -23.31
C LYS A 571 16.46 -1.44 -23.24
N VAL A 572 15.69 -1.04 -22.24
CA VAL A 572 14.29 -1.48 -22.08
C VAL A 572 13.35 -0.28 -22.10
N LYS A 573 12.23 -0.44 -22.80
CA LYS A 573 11.09 0.48 -22.74
C LYS A 573 9.86 -0.28 -22.29
N ASP A 574 9.27 0.17 -21.19
CA ASP A 574 8.02 -0.37 -20.67
C ASP A 574 7.03 0.77 -20.38
N THR A 575 5.97 0.80 -21.20
CA THR A 575 4.86 1.75 -21.05
C THR A 575 3.62 1.11 -20.40
N LEU A 576 3.72 -0.16 -20.00
CA LEU A 576 2.60 -1.06 -19.73
C LEU A 576 1.60 -1.07 -20.89
N ASN A 577 2.05 -1.49 -22.06
CA ASN A 577 1.23 -1.48 -23.27
C ASN A 577 0.23 -2.64 -23.24
N HIS A 578 -1.05 -2.35 -23.01
CA HIS A 578 -2.10 -3.38 -22.93
C HIS A 578 -2.37 -4.13 -24.25
N SER A 579 -1.74 -3.78 -25.37
CA SER A 579 -1.76 -4.64 -26.56
C SER A 579 -0.84 -5.85 -26.46
N LEU A 580 0.10 -5.83 -25.52
CA LEU A 580 0.92 -6.96 -25.12
C LEU A 580 0.36 -7.57 -23.84
N PRO A 581 0.58 -8.87 -23.59
CA PRO A 581 0.26 -9.49 -22.31
C PRO A 581 0.93 -8.74 -21.15
N TYR A 582 0.15 -8.46 -20.09
CA TYR A 582 0.64 -7.71 -18.93
C TYR A 582 0.17 -8.25 -17.59
N GLY A 583 -0.73 -9.23 -17.56
CA GLY A 583 -1.24 -9.80 -16.31
C GLY A 583 -1.79 -8.72 -15.35
N LYS A 584 -1.78 -8.98 -14.03
CA LYS A 584 -2.35 -8.08 -13.01
C LYS A 584 -1.54 -6.79 -12.73
N GLN A 585 -0.62 -6.42 -13.61
CA GLN A 585 0.20 -5.23 -13.45
C GLN A 585 -0.59 -3.92 -13.60
N LYS A 586 -0.41 -2.97 -12.67
CA LYS A 586 -1.01 -1.62 -12.79
C LYS A 586 -0.15 -0.56 -12.10
N SER A 587 0.11 0.57 -12.77
CA SER A 587 0.94 1.62 -12.13
C SER A 587 0.28 2.35 -10.98
N LYS A 588 -1.05 2.28 -10.89
CA LYS A 588 -1.78 2.62 -9.68
C LYS A 588 -2.40 1.34 -9.15
N ARG A 589 -1.60 0.59 -8.41
CA ARG A 589 -2.02 -0.63 -7.70
C ARG A 589 -3.19 -0.35 -6.76
N GLY A 590 -3.94 -1.40 -6.44
CA GLY A 590 -5.02 -1.37 -5.47
C GLY A 590 -6.09 -2.40 -5.74
N GLY A 591 -6.66 -2.95 -4.66
CA GLY A 591 -7.57 -4.09 -4.77
C GLY A 591 -6.88 -5.27 -5.44
N MET A 592 -7.48 -5.80 -6.50
CA MET A 592 -6.97 -6.96 -7.23
C MET A 592 -5.82 -6.71 -8.23
N TRP A 593 -5.25 -5.50 -8.24
CA TRP A 593 -4.22 -5.09 -9.21
C TRP A 593 -2.95 -4.70 -8.48
N TYR A 594 -1.80 -5.22 -8.94
CA TYR A 594 -0.55 -5.18 -8.18
C TYR A 594 0.51 -4.29 -8.83
N THR A 595 1.62 -4.09 -8.11
CA THR A 595 2.81 -3.39 -8.60
C THR A 595 3.31 -3.95 -9.94
N THR A 596 3.67 -3.06 -10.86
CA THR A 596 4.29 -3.38 -12.15
C THR A 596 5.73 -3.86 -11.98
N ALA A 597 6.19 -4.79 -12.82
CA ALA A 597 7.57 -5.24 -12.92
C ALA A 597 8.11 -4.91 -14.31
N SER A 598 9.03 -3.94 -14.39
CA SER A 598 9.62 -3.51 -15.67
C SER A 598 11.05 -4.02 -15.82
N GLY A 599 11.53 -4.12 -17.05
CA GLY A 599 12.90 -4.48 -17.33
C GLY A 599 13.18 -5.97 -17.15
N ILE A 600 14.47 -6.28 -17.00
CA ILE A 600 14.95 -7.65 -16.80
C ILE A 600 14.46 -8.13 -15.44
N TRP A 601 13.60 -9.16 -15.43
CA TRP A 601 13.08 -9.75 -14.20
C TRP A 601 13.37 -11.26 -14.07
N GLN A 602 14.04 -11.88 -15.04
CA GLN A 602 14.57 -13.25 -14.93
C GLN A 602 16.06 -13.30 -15.33
N SER A 603 16.70 -14.45 -15.10
CA SER A 603 18.14 -14.65 -15.30
C SER A 603 18.63 -14.28 -16.70
N VAL A 604 19.86 -13.77 -16.77
CA VAL A 604 20.61 -13.56 -18.01
C VAL A 604 21.84 -14.46 -17.97
N TRP A 605 22.12 -15.20 -19.04
CA TRP A 605 23.26 -16.12 -19.06
C TRP A 605 23.81 -16.35 -20.47
N LEU A 606 25.04 -16.83 -20.54
CA LEU A 606 25.71 -17.26 -21.76
C LEU A 606 25.79 -18.78 -21.81
N GLU A 607 25.73 -19.33 -23.00
CA GLU A 607 26.00 -20.74 -23.26
C GLU A 607 27.00 -20.87 -24.39
N SER A 608 28.00 -21.74 -24.20
CA SER A 608 28.85 -22.14 -25.30
C SER A 608 28.42 -23.49 -25.86
N VAL A 609 28.16 -23.51 -27.15
CA VAL A 609 27.60 -24.66 -27.87
C VAL A 609 28.42 -24.95 -29.12
N SER A 610 28.31 -26.18 -29.64
CA SER A 610 28.91 -26.54 -30.93
C SER A 610 28.14 -25.92 -32.09
N ARG A 611 28.66 -26.02 -33.31
CA ARG A 611 27.98 -25.55 -34.52
C ARG A 611 26.62 -26.24 -34.72
N ASP A 612 26.58 -27.57 -34.54
CA ASP A 612 25.38 -28.41 -34.72
C ASP A 612 24.72 -28.79 -33.38
N TYR A 613 24.48 -27.79 -32.51
CA TYR A 613 23.94 -28.02 -31.17
C TYR A 613 22.43 -28.33 -31.17
N ILE A 614 21.98 -28.97 -30.08
CA ILE A 614 20.56 -29.27 -29.86
C ILE A 614 19.84 -27.99 -29.46
N LYS A 615 19.06 -27.42 -30.36
CA LYS A 615 18.36 -26.16 -30.09
C LYS A 615 17.19 -26.36 -29.13
N ASN A 616 16.32 -27.32 -29.42
CA ASN A 616 15.11 -27.62 -28.66
C ASN A 616 14.80 -29.13 -28.67
N LEU A 617 14.08 -29.57 -27.64
CA LEU A 617 13.51 -30.91 -27.53
C LEU A 617 11.98 -30.80 -27.45
N LYS A 618 11.27 -31.71 -28.11
CA LYS A 618 9.85 -31.95 -27.88
C LYS A 618 9.68 -33.38 -27.40
N ILE A 619 9.18 -33.53 -26.17
CA ILE A 619 9.09 -34.81 -25.48
C ILE A 619 7.62 -35.15 -25.26
N THR A 620 7.15 -36.21 -25.90
CA THR A 620 5.75 -36.65 -25.82
C THR A 620 5.70 -38.06 -25.23
N PRO A 621 5.43 -38.20 -23.93
CA PRO A 621 5.31 -39.49 -23.26
C PRO A 621 3.92 -40.10 -23.43
N THR A 622 3.86 -41.43 -23.46
CA THR A 622 2.64 -42.22 -23.20
C THR A 622 2.77 -42.89 -21.82
N LEU A 623 1.99 -43.95 -21.53
CA LEU A 623 2.21 -44.77 -20.33
C LEU A 623 3.33 -45.79 -20.50
N THR A 624 3.73 -46.12 -21.73
CA THR A 624 4.62 -47.25 -22.04
C THR A 624 5.81 -46.87 -22.90
N ASP A 625 5.83 -45.67 -23.47
CA ASP A 625 6.87 -45.22 -24.37
C ASP A 625 7.04 -43.70 -24.29
N VAL A 626 8.16 -43.21 -24.81
CA VAL A 626 8.43 -41.79 -24.97
C VAL A 626 8.89 -41.50 -26.39
N THR A 627 8.27 -40.50 -27.00
CA THR A 627 8.71 -39.94 -28.27
C THR A 627 9.53 -38.68 -28.01
N ILE A 628 10.74 -38.63 -28.54
CA ILE A 628 11.63 -37.46 -28.43
C ILE A 628 11.94 -36.96 -29.83
N GLU A 629 11.58 -35.70 -30.09
CA GLU A 629 11.88 -34.98 -31.31
C GLU A 629 12.93 -33.88 -31.02
N ILE A 630 13.95 -33.80 -31.88
CA ILE A 630 15.13 -32.94 -31.72
C ILE A 630 15.14 -31.91 -32.84
N SER A 631 15.13 -30.64 -32.47
CA SER A 631 15.45 -29.56 -33.40
C SER A 631 16.94 -29.25 -33.30
N SER A 632 17.66 -29.44 -34.41
CA SER A 632 19.10 -29.13 -34.55
C SER A 632 19.25 -27.93 -35.47
N ASP A 633 20.18 -27.02 -35.17
CA ASP A 633 20.55 -25.92 -36.09
C ASP A 633 21.70 -26.40 -36.99
N MET A 634 21.38 -27.28 -37.95
CA MET A 634 22.36 -27.85 -38.89
C MET A 634 22.66 -26.83 -39.99
N VAL A 635 23.85 -26.22 -39.98
CA VAL A 635 24.33 -25.49 -41.17
C VAL A 635 24.98 -26.51 -42.09
N SER A 636 24.36 -26.76 -43.25
CA SER A 636 24.86 -27.69 -44.25
C SER A 636 26.32 -27.37 -44.62
N LYS A 637 27.22 -28.35 -44.45
CA LYS A 637 28.57 -28.36 -45.06
C LYS A 637 28.43 -28.39 -46.58
N ALA A 638 28.26 -27.24 -47.22
CA ALA A 638 28.34 -27.14 -48.68
C ALA A 638 28.66 -25.71 -49.13
N GLU A 639 29.88 -25.24 -48.86
CA GLU A 639 30.50 -24.23 -49.71
C GLU A 639 31.92 -24.66 -50.10
N SER A 640 31.99 -25.56 -51.07
CA SER A 640 33.07 -25.56 -52.05
C SER A 640 32.56 -26.08 -53.41
N LYS A 641 32.27 -25.12 -54.29
CA LYS A 641 32.24 -25.16 -55.76
C LYS A 641 31.15 -25.95 -56.52
N ALA A 642 30.56 -25.17 -57.44
CA ALA A 642 30.12 -25.47 -58.80
C ALA A 642 28.70 -26.02 -59.04
N GLU A 643 28.10 -25.43 -60.07
CA GLU A 643 26.77 -25.59 -60.61
C GLU A 643 26.45 -27.03 -61.05
N SER A 644 25.24 -27.51 -60.73
CA SER A 644 24.38 -28.19 -61.73
C SER A 644 22.98 -28.45 -61.14
N LYS A 645 21.96 -28.24 -61.97
CA LYS A 645 20.57 -28.65 -61.73
C LYS A 645 20.41 -30.18 -61.73
N ALA A 646 19.33 -30.61 -61.09
CA ALA A 646 18.58 -31.88 -61.21
C ALA A 646 18.72 -32.85 -60.02
N ASP A 647 17.54 -33.34 -59.63
CA ASP A 647 17.20 -34.46 -58.75
C ASP A 647 18.32 -35.10 -57.92
N SER A 648 18.17 -35.02 -56.60
CA SER A 648 18.57 -36.12 -55.73
C SER A 648 18.08 -35.92 -54.30
N LYS A 649 17.59 -37.03 -53.73
CA LYS A 649 17.73 -37.37 -52.32
C LYS A 649 19.14 -36.95 -51.85
N ALA A 650 19.27 -35.76 -51.28
CA ALA A 650 20.51 -35.34 -50.64
C ALA A 650 20.54 -35.97 -49.25
N GLY A 651 21.28 -37.08 -49.15
CA GLY A 651 21.54 -37.76 -47.89
C GLY A 651 22.05 -36.78 -46.85
N SER A 652 21.28 -36.62 -45.78
CA SER A 652 21.84 -36.16 -44.53
C SER A 652 22.92 -37.17 -44.15
N THR A 653 24.18 -36.78 -44.09
CA THR A 653 25.11 -37.45 -43.17
C THR A 653 24.50 -37.30 -41.79
N ALA A 654 23.70 -38.29 -41.39
CA ALA A 654 22.99 -38.28 -40.13
C ALA A 654 24.05 -38.41 -39.04
N SER A 655 24.36 -37.30 -38.36
CA SER A 655 25.17 -37.35 -37.17
C SER A 655 24.53 -38.37 -36.22
N SER A 656 25.23 -39.47 -35.99
CA SER A 656 24.81 -40.51 -35.06
C SER A 656 24.58 -39.88 -33.69
N ARG A 657 23.39 -40.09 -33.12
CA ARG A 657 23.03 -39.57 -31.80
C ARG A 657 22.89 -40.74 -30.85
N THR A 658 23.41 -40.57 -29.63
CA THR A 658 23.24 -41.54 -28.55
C THR A 658 22.31 -40.96 -27.51
N ILE A 659 21.28 -41.71 -27.13
CA ILE A 659 20.42 -41.39 -25.99
C ILE A 659 20.60 -42.43 -24.89
N LYS A 660 20.75 -41.96 -23.66
CA LYS A 660 20.82 -42.79 -22.45
C LYS A 660 19.71 -42.37 -21.50
N ILE A 661 18.76 -43.26 -21.23
CA ILE A 661 17.69 -43.04 -20.25
C ILE A 661 18.00 -43.86 -19.00
N LYS A 662 17.99 -43.21 -17.84
CA LYS A 662 18.16 -43.88 -16.56
C LYS A 662 16.80 -44.38 -16.08
N THR A 663 16.72 -45.67 -15.77
CA THR A 663 15.54 -46.32 -15.17
C THR A 663 15.93 -46.96 -13.84
N GLU A 664 14.96 -47.45 -13.08
CA GLU A 664 15.23 -48.22 -11.86
C GLU A 664 15.96 -49.54 -12.13
N TYR A 665 15.75 -50.12 -13.31
CA TYR A 665 16.28 -51.44 -13.68
C TYR A 665 17.56 -51.37 -14.52
N GLY A 666 18.07 -50.18 -14.81
CA GLY A 666 19.31 -49.98 -15.56
C GLY A 666 19.32 -48.74 -16.44
N VAL A 667 20.15 -48.76 -17.48
CA VAL A 667 20.24 -47.68 -18.47
C VAL A 667 19.80 -48.22 -19.83
N ILE A 668 18.81 -47.57 -20.44
CA ILE A 668 18.44 -47.83 -21.83
C ILE A 668 19.33 -46.96 -22.70
N GLU A 669 20.20 -47.59 -23.49
CA GLU A 669 21.06 -46.91 -24.45
C GLU A 669 20.62 -47.24 -25.88
N LYS A 670 20.38 -46.19 -26.67
CA LYS A 670 20.02 -46.32 -28.10
C LYS A 670 20.86 -45.37 -28.93
N ILE A 671 21.26 -45.86 -30.10
CA ILE A 671 21.87 -45.05 -31.15
C ILE A 671 20.81 -44.89 -32.23
N PHE A 672 20.63 -43.67 -32.72
CA PHE A 672 19.67 -43.39 -33.79
C PHE A 672 20.16 -42.30 -34.72
N GLU A 673 19.60 -42.32 -35.91
CA GLU A 673 19.81 -41.35 -36.97
C GLU A 673 18.54 -40.52 -37.17
N GLY A 674 18.70 -39.26 -37.57
CA GLY A 674 17.59 -38.32 -37.74
C GLY A 674 17.15 -37.62 -36.44
N ASN A 675 15.99 -36.97 -36.49
CA ASN A 675 15.54 -36.00 -35.50
C ASN A 675 14.40 -36.54 -34.60
N LYS A 676 14.02 -37.81 -34.71
CA LYS A 676 12.93 -38.41 -33.94
C LYS A 676 13.29 -39.82 -33.52
N ILE A 677 13.03 -40.14 -32.26
CA ILE A 677 13.14 -41.50 -31.71
C ILE A 677 11.94 -41.81 -30.83
N VAL A 678 11.47 -43.05 -30.89
CA VAL A 678 10.46 -43.60 -29.97
C VAL A 678 11.14 -44.68 -29.14
N ILE A 679 11.02 -44.61 -27.82
CA ILE A 679 11.69 -45.51 -26.89
C ILE A 679 10.63 -46.16 -25.99
N PRO A 680 10.42 -47.49 -26.08
CA PRO A 680 9.59 -48.19 -25.13
C PRO A 680 10.25 -48.24 -23.75
N ILE A 681 9.44 -48.09 -22.70
CA ILE A 681 9.85 -48.16 -21.30
C ILE A 681 9.24 -49.42 -20.70
N GLU A 682 10.08 -50.42 -20.46
CA GLU A 682 9.69 -51.65 -19.77
C GLU A 682 9.46 -51.35 -18.28
N ASN A 683 8.40 -51.94 -17.71
CA ASN A 683 7.98 -51.73 -16.31
C ASN A 683 7.87 -50.24 -15.91
N PRO A 684 6.97 -49.47 -16.58
CA PRO A 684 6.90 -48.02 -16.43
C PRO A 684 6.43 -47.60 -15.02
N LYS A 685 7.12 -46.61 -14.44
CA LYS A 685 6.68 -45.86 -13.28
C LYS A 685 5.98 -44.59 -13.74
N VAL A 686 4.67 -44.55 -13.52
CA VAL A 686 3.83 -43.41 -13.91
C VAL A 686 3.91 -42.29 -12.87
N TRP A 687 3.96 -41.06 -13.33
CA TRP A 687 3.97 -39.88 -12.47
C TRP A 687 2.57 -39.55 -11.98
N SER A 688 2.47 -39.24 -10.70
CA SER A 688 1.29 -38.65 -10.08
C SER A 688 1.72 -37.70 -8.95
N PRO A 689 0.84 -36.81 -8.46
CA PRO A 689 1.17 -35.96 -7.33
C PRO A 689 1.58 -36.74 -6.08
N GLN A 690 1.03 -37.94 -5.85
CA GLN A 690 1.37 -38.78 -4.71
C GLN A 690 2.69 -39.54 -4.90
N GLN A 691 3.02 -39.89 -6.14
CA GLN A 691 4.21 -40.67 -6.50
C GLN A 691 4.90 -40.00 -7.71
N PRO A 692 5.59 -38.87 -7.51
CA PRO A 692 6.33 -38.24 -8.59
C PRO A 692 7.54 -39.10 -8.97
N TYR A 693 7.70 -39.36 -10.26
CA TYR A 693 8.88 -40.04 -10.81
C TYR A 693 9.31 -39.37 -12.12
N LEU A 694 10.57 -38.97 -12.20
CA LEU A 694 11.17 -38.34 -13.38
C LEU A 694 12.24 -39.25 -13.96
N TYR A 695 12.12 -39.57 -15.24
CA TYR A 695 13.13 -40.27 -16.01
C TYR A 695 14.17 -39.25 -16.48
N GLU A 696 15.37 -39.33 -15.93
CA GLU A 696 16.51 -38.54 -16.41
C GLU A 696 17.10 -39.18 -17.66
N PHE A 697 17.42 -38.35 -18.65
CA PHE A 697 18.08 -38.82 -19.85
C PHE A 697 19.13 -37.85 -20.36
N GLU A 698 20.05 -38.40 -21.13
CA GLU A 698 21.13 -37.68 -21.79
C GLU A 698 21.03 -37.92 -23.30
N ILE A 699 21.15 -36.85 -24.09
CA ILE A 699 21.40 -36.95 -25.53
C ILE A 699 22.80 -36.44 -25.82
N LYS A 700 23.58 -37.26 -26.52
CA LYS A 700 24.90 -36.94 -27.05
C LYS A 700 24.86 -36.91 -28.57
N THR A 701 25.48 -35.87 -29.11
CA THR A 701 25.83 -35.72 -30.53
C THR A 701 27.36 -35.63 -30.63
N GLU A 702 27.91 -35.49 -31.83
CA GLU A 702 29.35 -35.34 -32.04
C GLU A 702 29.95 -34.12 -31.30
N GLY A 703 29.20 -33.01 -31.20
CA GLY A 703 29.70 -31.76 -30.59
C GLY A 703 28.93 -31.25 -29.35
N ASP A 704 27.76 -31.81 -29.05
CA ASP A 704 26.88 -31.32 -27.97
C ASP A 704 26.40 -32.45 -27.06
N ARG A 705 26.21 -32.12 -25.79
CA ARG A 705 25.69 -33.01 -24.74
C ARG A 705 24.66 -32.26 -23.93
N VAL A 706 23.43 -32.78 -23.89
CA VAL A 706 22.36 -32.22 -23.07
C VAL A 706 21.77 -33.27 -22.15
N THR A 707 21.47 -32.87 -20.92
CA THR A 707 20.67 -33.67 -19.99
C THR A 707 19.28 -33.06 -19.87
N SER A 708 18.26 -33.91 -19.81
CA SER A 708 16.86 -33.51 -19.69
C SER A 708 16.09 -34.58 -18.91
N TYR A 709 14.78 -34.40 -18.75
CA TYR A 709 13.94 -35.33 -18.04
C TYR A 709 12.53 -35.39 -18.63
N PHE A 710 11.83 -36.49 -18.37
CA PHE A 710 10.41 -36.63 -18.69
C PHE A 710 9.68 -37.43 -17.62
N ALA A 711 8.36 -37.50 -17.71
CA ALA A 711 7.56 -38.33 -16.84
C ALA A 711 6.43 -39.00 -17.64
N LEU A 712 6.12 -40.25 -17.31
CA LEU A 712 5.05 -41.01 -17.96
C LEU A 712 3.73 -40.70 -17.27
N ARG A 713 2.80 -40.05 -17.96
CA ARG A 713 1.44 -39.82 -17.47
C ARG A 713 0.46 -39.55 -18.60
N THR A 714 -0.82 -39.84 -18.36
CA THR A 714 -1.90 -39.54 -19.31
C THR A 714 -3.03 -38.79 -18.65
N LEU A 715 -3.72 -37.97 -19.45
CA LEU A 715 -4.89 -37.21 -19.07
C LEU A 715 -6.02 -37.59 -20.02
N SER A 716 -7.21 -37.83 -19.48
CA SER A 716 -8.38 -38.16 -20.29
C SER A 716 -9.66 -37.70 -19.61
N VAL A 717 -10.70 -37.44 -20.40
CA VAL A 717 -12.06 -37.29 -19.89
C VAL A 717 -12.77 -38.63 -20.04
N GLN A 718 -13.32 -39.17 -18.96
CA GLN A 718 -14.10 -40.43 -18.99
C GLN A 718 -15.42 -40.25 -18.25
N THR A 719 -16.44 -40.98 -18.66
CA THR A 719 -17.72 -41.03 -17.96
C THR A 719 -17.68 -42.15 -16.93
N VAL A 720 -17.77 -41.80 -15.65
CA VAL A 720 -17.86 -42.76 -14.54
C VAL A 720 -19.20 -42.53 -13.85
N GLU A 721 -20.02 -43.59 -13.72
CA GLU A 721 -21.36 -43.52 -13.12
C GLU A 721 -22.28 -42.47 -13.77
N ASN A 722 -22.25 -42.37 -15.11
CA ASN A 722 -22.98 -41.36 -15.90
C ASN A 722 -22.54 -39.90 -15.65
N ILE A 723 -21.40 -39.69 -14.99
CA ILE A 723 -20.84 -38.37 -14.71
C ILE A 723 -19.50 -38.22 -15.45
N PRO A 724 -19.31 -37.15 -16.25
CA PRO A 724 -18.03 -36.88 -16.89
C PRO A 724 -16.98 -36.47 -15.84
N ARG A 725 -15.82 -37.14 -15.86
CA ARG A 725 -14.72 -36.94 -14.91
C ARG A 725 -13.42 -36.65 -15.62
N LEU A 726 -12.60 -35.81 -14.99
CA LEU A 726 -11.17 -35.69 -15.34
C LEU A 726 -10.42 -36.88 -14.74
N CYS A 727 -9.62 -37.55 -15.57
CA CYS A 727 -8.83 -38.69 -15.16
C CYS A 727 -7.33 -38.43 -15.33
N LEU A 728 -6.56 -38.90 -14.35
CA LEU A 728 -5.10 -38.98 -14.38
C LEU A 728 -4.70 -40.46 -14.41
N ASN A 729 -3.89 -40.86 -15.39
CA ASN A 729 -3.44 -42.25 -15.57
C ASN A 729 -4.61 -43.24 -15.62
N GLY A 730 -5.70 -42.87 -16.30
CA GLY A 730 -6.89 -43.70 -16.51
C GLY A 730 -7.86 -43.79 -15.33
N LYS A 731 -7.63 -43.06 -14.23
CA LYS A 731 -8.51 -43.06 -13.04
C LYS A 731 -9.06 -41.66 -12.77
N PRO A 732 -10.34 -41.50 -12.36
CA PRO A 732 -10.86 -40.23 -11.88
C PRO A 732 -9.93 -39.62 -10.82
N TYR A 733 -9.66 -38.33 -10.94
CA TYR A 733 -8.74 -37.65 -10.05
C TYR A 733 -9.29 -36.27 -9.68
N PHE A 734 -9.37 -35.99 -8.37
CA PHE A 734 -9.80 -34.70 -7.88
C PHE A 734 -8.62 -33.72 -7.77
N PHE A 735 -8.66 -32.65 -8.55
CA PHE A 735 -7.66 -31.58 -8.53
C PHE A 735 -7.99 -30.60 -7.40
N HIS A 736 -7.51 -30.91 -6.19
CA HIS A 736 -7.60 -30.03 -5.04
C HIS A 736 -6.47 -29.01 -5.08
N GLY A 737 -6.78 -27.78 -5.47
CA GLY A 737 -5.77 -26.78 -5.74
C GLY A 737 -5.96 -25.44 -5.06
N ILE A 738 -4.95 -24.61 -5.26
CA ILE A 738 -4.87 -23.26 -4.73
C ILE A 738 -4.28 -22.32 -5.79
N LEU A 739 -4.76 -21.09 -5.82
CA LEU A 739 -4.37 -20.07 -6.77
C LEU A 739 -3.07 -19.39 -6.32
N ASP A 740 -2.13 -19.27 -7.25
CA ASP A 740 -0.83 -18.65 -7.05
C ASP A 740 -0.66 -17.46 -8.01
N GLN A 741 -0.65 -16.24 -7.46
CA GLN A 741 -0.44 -15.00 -8.21
C GLN A 741 1.01 -14.85 -8.71
N GLY A 742 1.98 -15.53 -8.06
CA GLY A 742 3.40 -15.39 -8.34
C GLY A 742 3.99 -14.05 -7.91
N TYR A 743 3.51 -13.47 -6.80
CA TYR A 743 4.04 -12.21 -6.26
C TYR A 743 4.77 -12.38 -4.92
N TYR A 744 5.92 -11.74 -4.78
CA TYR A 744 6.75 -11.71 -3.56
C TYR A 744 6.90 -10.28 -3.05
N SER A 745 6.88 -10.10 -1.73
CA SER A 745 6.90 -8.78 -1.08
C SER A 745 8.17 -7.96 -1.36
N ASP A 746 9.28 -8.66 -1.56
CA ASP A 746 10.61 -8.08 -1.72
C ASP A 746 11.14 -8.16 -3.16
N GLY A 747 10.86 -9.24 -3.89
CA GLY A 747 11.28 -9.45 -5.28
C GLY A 747 10.22 -9.16 -6.35
N ILE A 748 8.97 -8.88 -5.95
CA ILE A 748 7.80 -8.65 -6.80
C ILE A 748 7.44 -9.87 -7.65
N TYR A 749 8.23 -10.24 -8.65
CA TYR A 749 7.96 -11.37 -9.55
C TYR A 749 8.76 -12.63 -9.23
N LEU A 750 9.85 -12.53 -8.48
CA LEU A 750 10.67 -13.66 -8.12
C LEU A 750 10.87 -13.72 -6.61
N PRO A 751 10.98 -14.93 -6.03
CA PRO A 751 11.58 -15.08 -4.73
C PRO A 751 13.09 -14.76 -4.81
N ALA A 752 13.71 -14.55 -3.65
CA ALA A 752 15.14 -14.26 -3.54
C ALA A 752 16.03 -15.36 -4.17
N SER A 753 15.58 -16.62 -4.14
CA SER A 753 16.21 -17.78 -4.76
C SER A 753 15.17 -18.84 -5.14
N PRO A 754 15.51 -19.87 -5.95
CA PRO A 754 14.60 -20.98 -6.23
C PRO A 754 14.07 -21.72 -5.00
N ALA A 755 14.78 -21.66 -3.86
CA ALA A 755 14.34 -22.27 -2.61
C ALA A 755 13.00 -21.68 -2.11
N GLY A 756 12.71 -20.41 -2.41
CA GLY A 756 11.42 -19.80 -2.09
C GLY A 756 10.25 -20.46 -2.82
N TYR A 757 10.44 -20.84 -4.10
CA TYR A 757 9.44 -21.63 -4.83
C TYR A 757 9.29 -23.04 -4.23
N GLU A 758 10.40 -23.70 -3.91
CA GLU A 758 10.38 -25.03 -3.29
C GLU A 758 9.62 -25.01 -1.95
N LYS A 759 9.85 -24.00 -1.11
CA LYS A 759 9.14 -23.78 0.16
C LYS A 759 7.63 -23.59 -0.07
N ASP A 760 7.23 -22.69 -0.97
CA ASP A 760 5.82 -22.45 -1.27
C ASP A 760 5.14 -23.74 -1.78
N ILE A 761 5.74 -24.45 -2.73
CA ILE A 761 5.19 -25.69 -3.32
C ILE A 761 5.09 -26.80 -2.24
N GLN A 762 6.16 -27.00 -1.48
CA GLN A 762 6.24 -28.02 -0.44
C GLN A 762 5.20 -27.76 0.66
N THR A 763 5.07 -26.53 1.15
CA THR A 763 4.08 -26.21 2.17
C THR A 763 2.65 -26.39 1.65
N MET A 764 2.33 -25.95 0.42
CA MET A 764 0.99 -26.19 -0.13
C MET A 764 0.69 -27.69 -0.25
N LYS A 765 1.71 -28.50 -0.60
CA LYS A 765 1.58 -29.96 -0.60
C LYS A 765 1.33 -30.54 0.79
N GLU A 766 2.02 -30.03 1.81
CA GLU A 766 1.83 -30.44 3.21
C GLU A 766 0.46 -30.07 3.77
N LEU A 767 -0.14 -28.97 3.29
CA LEU A 767 -1.53 -28.60 3.57
C LEU A 767 -2.54 -29.49 2.83
N GLY A 768 -2.08 -30.39 1.96
CA GLY A 768 -2.93 -31.34 1.25
C GLY A 768 -3.47 -30.84 -0.10
N PHE A 769 -2.92 -29.74 -0.62
CA PHE A 769 -3.14 -29.36 -2.02
C PHE A 769 -2.29 -30.26 -2.93
N ASN A 770 -2.83 -30.57 -4.11
CA ASN A 770 -2.15 -31.34 -5.14
C ASN A 770 -2.01 -30.58 -6.46
N THR A 771 -2.56 -29.37 -6.53
CA THR A 771 -2.63 -28.52 -7.72
C THR A 771 -2.34 -27.05 -7.38
N LEU A 772 -1.52 -26.38 -8.19
CA LEU A 772 -1.32 -24.93 -8.19
C LEU A 772 -1.89 -24.35 -9.47
N ARG A 773 -2.78 -23.36 -9.37
CA ARG A 773 -3.19 -22.57 -10.54
C ARG A 773 -2.30 -21.35 -10.64
N LYS A 774 -1.37 -21.35 -11.59
CA LYS A 774 -0.49 -20.19 -11.84
C LYS A 774 -1.29 -19.14 -12.61
N HIS A 775 -1.62 -18.06 -11.92
CA HIS A 775 -2.60 -17.09 -12.40
C HIS A 775 -1.98 -16.04 -13.33
N ILE A 776 -2.39 -16.07 -14.60
CA ILE A 776 -2.06 -15.13 -15.69
C ILE A 776 -0.62 -14.63 -15.71
N LYS A 777 0.32 -15.54 -15.42
CA LYS A 777 1.77 -15.31 -15.36
C LYS A 777 2.49 -16.59 -15.79
N VAL A 778 3.65 -16.45 -16.43
CA VAL A 778 4.57 -17.57 -16.70
C VAL A 778 5.81 -17.39 -15.82
N GLU A 779 6.15 -18.42 -15.05
CA GLU A 779 7.31 -18.40 -14.14
C GLU A 779 8.59 -18.86 -14.86
N PRO A 780 9.79 -18.69 -14.26
CA PRO A 780 10.99 -19.34 -14.76
C PRO A 780 10.82 -20.87 -14.81
N ALA A 781 11.49 -21.54 -15.76
CA ALA A 781 11.40 -23.00 -15.94
C ALA A 781 11.70 -23.81 -14.66
N ILE A 782 12.49 -23.26 -13.73
CA ILE A 782 12.78 -23.92 -12.46
C ILE A 782 11.53 -24.14 -11.60
N TYR A 783 10.54 -23.24 -11.66
CA TYR A 783 9.28 -23.39 -10.93
C TYR A 783 8.54 -24.66 -11.37
N TYR A 784 8.40 -24.86 -12.68
CA TYR A 784 7.73 -26.04 -13.23
C TYR A 784 8.54 -27.32 -12.96
N TYR A 785 9.87 -27.26 -13.05
CA TYR A 785 10.73 -28.38 -12.65
C TYR A 785 10.54 -28.78 -11.18
N LEU A 786 10.43 -27.80 -10.27
CA LEU A 786 10.15 -28.06 -8.87
C LEU A 786 8.77 -28.71 -8.70
N CYS A 787 7.75 -28.24 -9.42
CA CYS A 787 6.42 -28.88 -9.44
C CYS A 787 6.49 -30.34 -9.95
N ASP A 788 7.25 -30.60 -11.01
CA ASP A 788 7.45 -31.95 -11.56
C ASP A 788 8.11 -32.88 -10.53
N LYS A 789 9.20 -32.40 -9.93
CA LYS A 789 10.01 -33.13 -8.96
C LYS A 789 9.25 -33.41 -7.67
N LEU A 790 8.57 -32.39 -7.15
CA LEU A 790 7.82 -32.49 -5.89
C LEU A 790 6.47 -33.15 -6.08
N GLY A 791 5.96 -33.34 -7.30
CA GLY A 791 4.64 -33.92 -7.55
C GLY A 791 3.52 -32.96 -7.20
N MET A 792 3.48 -31.81 -7.87
CA MET A 792 2.44 -30.79 -7.80
C MET A 792 1.90 -30.54 -9.21
N VAL A 793 0.59 -30.66 -9.43
CA VAL A 793 -0.02 -30.31 -10.73
C VAL A 793 -0.02 -28.80 -10.90
N VAL A 794 0.14 -28.34 -12.15
CA VAL A 794 0.00 -26.93 -12.51
C VAL A 794 -1.17 -26.76 -13.47
N PHE A 795 -2.10 -25.87 -13.12
CA PHE A 795 -3.05 -25.28 -14.05
C PHE A 795 -2.43 -23.96 -14.52
N GLN A 796 -2.07 -23.89 -15.80
CA GLN A 796 -1.34 -22.76 -16.34
C GLN A 796 -2.28 -21.85 -17.12
N ASP A 797 -2.43 -20.63 -16.62
CA ASP A 797 -3.19 -19.60 -17.32
C ASP A 797 -2.32 -18.91 -18.38
N MET A 798 -2.90 -18.61 -19.53
CA MET A 798 -2.31 -17.68 -20.48
C MET A 798 -2.30 -16.27 -19.89
N ILE A 799 -1.35 -15.44 -20.28
CA ILE A 799 -1.27 -14.06 -19.78
C ILE A 799 -2.24 -13.19 -20.59
N ASN A 800 -3.31 -12.72 -19.96
CA ASN A 800 -4.31 -11.89 -20.61
C ASN A 800 -3.75 -10.52 -21.03
N ASN A 801 -4.25 -10.01 -22.16
CA ASN A 801 -4.00 -8.67 -22.66
C ASN A 801 -5.32 -7.92 -22.92
N GLY A 802 -5.22 -6.67 -23.39
CA GLY A 802 -6.37 -5.80 -23.59
C GLY A 802 -6.89 -5.17 -22.30
N LEU A 803 -7.87 -4.27 -22.44
CA LEU A 803 -8.47 -3.57 -21.31
C LEU A 803 -9.44 -4.48 -20.55
N TYR A 804 -9.26 -4.53 -19.23
CA TYR A 804 -10.22 -5.07 -18.28
C TYR A 804 -11.35 -4.08 -18.04
N SER A 805 -12.60 -4.54 -18.06
CA SER A 805 -13.78 -3.72 -17.80
C SER A 805 -14.46 -4.19 -16.52
N PHE A 806 -14.40 -3.43 -15.44
CA PHE A 806 -15.03 -3.81 -14.17
C PHE A 806 -16.53 -4.09 -14.31
N ILE A 807 -17.25 -3.31 -15.12
CA ILE A 807 -18.69 -3.48 -15.31
C ILE A 807 -18.98 -4.83 -15.99
N ARG A 808 -18.27 -5.13 -17.07
CA ARG A 808 -18.50 -6.33 -17.86
C ARG A 808 -17.89 -7.57 -17.20
N ASP A 809 -16.63 -7.48 -16.82
CA ASP A 809 -15.83 -8.62 -16.37
C ASP A 809 -16.09 -8.93 -14.89
N THR A 810 -16.57 -7.99 -14.07
CA THR A 810 -16.88 -8.26 -12.64
C THR A 810 -18.37 -8.11 -12.32
N ALA A 811 -18.97 -6.96 -12.65
CA ALA A 811 -20.30 -6.62 -12.15
C ALA A 811 -21.41 -7.46 -12.78
N PHE A 812 -21.40 -7.65 -14.12
CA PHE A 812 -22.37 -8.48 -14.84
C PHE A 812 -22.44 -9.93 -14.33
N PRO A 813 -21.32 -10.67 -14.23
CA PRO A 813 -21.32 -12.01 -13.63
C PRO A 813 -21.85 -12.03 -12.20
N THR A 814 -21.48 -11.04 -11.39
CA THR A 814 -21.91 -10.95 -9.98
C THR A 814 -23.44 -10.88 -9.86
N ILE A 815 -24.11 -10.15 -10.76
CA ILE A 815 -25.58 -10.07 -10.82
C ILE A 815 -26.22 -11.21 -11.63
N GLY A 816 -25.45 -12.19 -12.11
CA GLY A 816 -25.95 -13.38 -12.81
C GLY A 816 -26.02 -13.26 -14.35
N LEU A 817 -25.48 -12.19 -14.94
CA LEU A 817 -25.38 -12.04 -16.40
C LEU A 817 -24.10 -12.70 -16.91
N THR A 818 -24.13 -14.04 -17.03
CA THR A 818 -22.96 -14.85 -17.46
C THR A 818 -23.06 -15.39 -18.89
N ASN A 819 -24.23 -15.30 -19.52
CA ASN A 819 -24.49 -15.86 -20.85
C ASN A 819 -24.33 -14.80 -21.96
N ILE A 820 -23.14 -14.22 -22.07
CA ILE A 820 -22.80 -13.22 -23.08
C ILE A 820 -21.83 -13.84 -24.09
N THR A 821 -22.06 -13.61 -25.39
CA THR A 821 -21.16 -14.05 -26.45
C THR A 821 -19.98 -13.10 -26.60
N ASP A 822 -18.81 -13.63 -26.95
CA ASP A 822 -17.59 -12.83 -27.13
C ASP A 822 -17.58 -11.99 -28.42
N TRP A 823 -18.55 -12.16 -29.31
CA TRP A 823 -18.69 -11.41 -30.57
C TRP A 823 -18.84 -9.90 -30.35
N GLY A 824 -19.46 -9.49 -29.23
CA GLY A 824 -19.61 -8.09 -28.85
C GLY A 824 -18.34 -7.46 -28.26
N PHE A 825 -17.29 -8.24 -28.01
CA PHE A 825 -16.05 -7.73 -27.42
C PHE A 825 -15.17 -7.14 -28.52
N LEU A 826 -15.36 -5.85 -28.82
CA LEU A 826 -14.56 -5.14 -29.83
C LEU A 826 -13.09 -5.08 -29.40
N ARG A 827 -12.22 -5.81 -30.11
CA ARG A 827 -10.77 -5.84 -29.92
C ARG A 827 -10.04 -5.54 -31.24
N THR A 828 -8.92 -4.81 -31.14
CA THR A 828 -8.11 -4.50 -32.31
C THR A 828 -7.39 -5.75 -32.82
N LYS A 829 -7.12 -5.81 -34.13
CA LYS A 829 -6.37 -6.90 -34.76
C LYS A 829 -5.02 -7.15 -34.08
N LYS A 830 -4.34 -6.08 -33.65
CA LYS A 830 -3.05 -6.13 -32.95
C LYS A 830 -3.13 -6.83 -31.59
N VAL A 831 -4.16 -6.56 -30.78
CA VAL A 831 -4.37 -7.22 -29.48
C VAL A 831 -4.56 -8.73 -29.69
N LYS A 832 -5.41 -9.10 -30.65
CA LYS A 832 -5.69 -10.49 -30.99
C LYS A 832 -4.45 -11.22 -31.49
N SER A 833 -3.71 -10.64 -32.43
CA SER A 833 -2.51 -11.27 -33.01
C SER A 833 -1.41 -11.47 -31.96
N ASN A 834 -1.19 -10.47 -31.10
CA ASN A 834 -0.21 -10.57 -30.03
C ASN A 834 -0.61 -11.67 -29.05
N PHE A 835 -1.86 -11.71 -28.58
CA PHE A 835 -2.31 -12.75 -27.66
C PHE A 835 -2.13 -14.15 -28.24
N LYS A 836 -2.51 -14.36 -29.52
CA LYS A 836 -2.32 -15.64 -30.23
C LYS A 836 -0.85 -16.05 -30.29
N ALA A 837 0.05 -15.13 -30.64
CA ALA A 837 1.48 -15.41 -30.71
C ALA A 837 2.04 -15.80 -29.33
N PHE A 838 1.77 -14.99 -28.31
CA PHE A 838 2.23 -15.29 -26.94
C PHE A 838 1.66 -16.60 -26.38
N ALA A 839 0.40 -16.92 -26.65
CA ALA A 839 -0.20 -18.19 -26.22
C ALA A 839 0.49 -19.39 -26.87
N LYS A 840 0.77 -19.31 -28.18
CA LYS A 840 1.51 -20.35 -28.90
C LYS A 840 2.93 -20.52 -28.35
N GLU A 841 3.67 -19.43 -28.20
CA GLU A 841 5.03 -19.45 -27.65
C GLU A 841 5.07 -19.97 -26.21
N THR A 842 4.05 -19.65 -25.40
CA THR A 842 3.91 -20.18 -24.02
C THR A 842 3.77 -21.69 -24.03
N ILE A 843 2.90 -22.25 -24.89
CA ILE A 843 2.71 -23.70 -25.00
C ILE A 843 4.00 -24.35 -25.46
N GLU A 844 4.67 -23.81 -26.49
CA GLU A 844 5.93 -24.35 -26.99
C GLU A 844 7.03 -24.36 -25.92
N TYR A 845 7.15 -23.27 -25.15
CA TYR A 845 8.12 -23.17 -24.04
C TYR A 845 7.82 -24.15 -22.91
N LEU A 846 6.54 -24.36 -22.60
CA LEU A 846 6.11 -25.16 -21.45
C LEU A 846 5.70 -26.61 -21.79
N TYR A 847 5.78 -27.01 -23.07
CA TYR A 847 5.25 -28.28 -23.57
C TYR A 847 5.81 -29.51 -22.85
N ASN A 848 7.06 -29.48 -22.42
CA ASN A 848 7.75 -30.66 -21.87
C ASN A 848 7.50 -30.86 -20.36
N PHE A 849 6.85 -29.93 -19.66
CA PHE A 849 6.66 -30.04 -18.21
C PHE A 849 5.48 -30.98 -17.88
N PRO A 850 5.72 -32.13 -17.22
CA PRO A 850 4.66 -33.06 -16.83
C PRO A 850 3.71 -32.52 -15.76
N SER A 851 4.12 -31.61 -14.88
CA SER A 851 3.21 -31.02 -13.88
C SER A 851 2.05 -30.27 -14.52
N ILE A 852 2.23 -29.68 -15.70
CA ILE A 852 1.18 -28.91 -16.36
C ILE A 852 0.14 -29.86 -16.96
N CYS A 853 -1.06 -29.87 -16.39
CA CYS A 853 -2.15 -30.75 -16.83
C CYS A 853 -3.31 -29.98 -17.48
N TYR A 854 -3.29 -28.66 -17.44
CA TYR A 854 -4.44 -27.83 -17.75
C TYR A 854 -4.00 -26.47 -18.30
N TRP A 855 -4.61 -26.05 -19.41
CA TRP A 855 -4.43 -24.72 -20.03
C TRP A 855 -5.69 -23.89 -19.85
N THR A 856 -5.57 -22.74 -19.19
CA THR A 856 -6.64 -21.73 -19.13
C THR A 856 -6.37 -20.65 -20.17
N ILE A 857 -7.26 -20.47 -21.15
CA ILE A 857 -7.06 -19.47 -22.21
C ILE A 857 -7.43 -18.08 -21.72
N PHE A 858 -8.67 -17.89 -21.25
CA PHE A 858 -9.16 -16.60 -20.77
C PHE A 858 -9.69 -16.71 -19.34
N ASN A 859 -9.27 -15.79 -18.48
CA ASN A 859 -9.81 -15.63 -17.13
C ASN A 859 -10.90 -14.56 -17.11
N GLU A 860 -12.10 -14.89 -16.59
CA GLU A 860 -13.15 -13.92 -16.25
C GLU A 860 -13.62 -12.98 -17.38
N GLY A 861 -13.50 -13.40 -18.64
CA GLY A 861 -13.84 -12.55 -19.79
C GLY A 861 -12.84 -11.44 -20.10
N TRP A 862 -11.73 -11.38 -19.35
CA TRP A 862 -10.69 -10.39 -19.57
C TRP A 862 -10.01 -10.65 -20.91
N GLY A 863 -10.08 -9.67 -21.81
CA GLY A 863 -9.39 -9.77 -23.09
C GLY A 863 -9.93 -10.87 -24.00
N GLN A 864 -11.01 -11.55 -23.62
CA GLN A 864 -11.61 -12.66 -24.37
C GLN A 864 -12.01 -12.25 -25.80
N PHE A 865 -11.75 -13.14 -26.76
CA PHE A 865 -12.20 -13.06 -28.14
C PHE A 865 -12.13 -14.44 -28.80
N GLN A 866 -13.08 -14.75 -29.69
CA GLN A 866 -13.06 -15.95 -30.55
C GLN A 866 -12.61 -17.21 -29.80
N SER A 867 -13.24 -17.47 -28.66
CA SER A 867 -12.75 -18.45 -27.68
C SER A 867 -12.77 -19.87 -28.24
N ASP A 868 -13.74 -20.19 -29.11
CA ASP A 868 -13.81 -21.47 -29.82
C ASP A 868 -12.64 -21.66 -30.81
N ASP A 869 -12.28 -20.61 -31.57
CA ASP A 869 -11.13 -20.65 -32.49
C ASP A 869 -9.81 -20.81 -31.72
N MET A 870 -9.70 -20.17 -30.55
CA MET A 870 -8.55 -20.29 -29.66
C MET A 870 -8.44 -21.70 -29.07
N TYR A 871 -9.56 -22.32 -28.70
CA TYR A 871 -9.60 -23.71 -28.27
C TYR A 871 -9.06 -24.64 -29.35
N ASP A 872 -9.53 -24.51 -30.60
CA ASP A 872 -9.07 -25.36 -31.70
C ASP A 872 -7.57 -25.19 -31.95
N MET A 873 -7.08 -23.94 -31.96
CA MET A 873 -5.65 -23.64 -32.13
C MET A 873 -4.79 -24.30 -31.04
N ILE A 874 -5.21 -24.21 -29.77
CA ILE A 874 -4.45 -24.81 -28.67
C ILE A 874 -4.57 -26.34 -28.70
N LYS A 875 -5.73 -26.90 -29.06
CA LYS A 875 -5.90 -28.36 -29.19
C LYS A 875 -5.02 -28.95 -30.29
N GLU A 876 -4.81 -28.21 -31.39
CA GLU A 876 -3.89 -28.60 -32.45
C GLU A 876 -2.42 -28.55 -32.01
N LEU A 877 -2.05 -27.53 -31.22
CA LEU A 877 -0.69 -27.39 -30.67
C LEU A 877 -0.38 -28.43 -29.59
N ASP A 878 -1.34 -28.69 -28.70
CA ASP A 878 -1.22 -29.61 -27.59
C ASP A 878 -2.56 -30.25 -27.21
N SER A 879 -2.78 -31.46 -27.72
CA SER A 879 -3.92 -32.30 -27.38
C SER A 879 -3.74 -33.11 -26.10
N THR A 880 -2.57 -33.06 -25.46
CA THR A 880 -2.20 -33.93 -24.33
C THR A 880 -2.66 -33.41 -22.96
N ARG A 881 -3.23 -32.21 -22.91
CA ARG A 881 -3.68 -31.50 -21.70
C ARG A 881 -5.14 -31.09 -21.81
N PHE A 882 -5.77 -30.84 -20.66
CA PHE A 882 -7.13 -30.29 -20.62
C PHE A 882 -7.11 -28.81 -21.00
N ILE A 883 -8.11 -28.36 -21.74
CA ILE A 883 -8.23 -26.96 -22.16
C ILE A 883 -9.53 -26.35 -21.62
N ASP A 884 -9.36 -25.26 -20.88
CA ASP A 884 -10.44 -24.36 -20.44
C ASP A 884 -10.39 -23.08 -21.24
N SER A 885 -11.34 -22.95 -22.17
CA SER A 885 -11.38 -21.79 -23.06
C SER A 885 -11.73 -20.51 -22.31
N THR A 886 -12.58 -20.60 -21.29
CA THR A 886 -13.12 -19.44 -20.56
C THR A 886 -13.39 -19.83 -19.12
N SER A 887 -12.44 -19.50 -18.24
CA SER A 887 -12.55 -19.76 -16.81
C SER A 887 -13.50 -18.76 -16.15
N GLY A 888 -14.47 -19.28 -15.39
CA GLY A 888 -15.45 -18.51 -14.64
C GLY A 888 -16.79 -18.31 -15.34
N TRP A 889 -16.83 -17.50 -16.41
CA TRP A 889 -18.07 -17.10 -17.11
C TRP A 889 -17.82 -16.69 -18.57
N PHE A 890 -18.90 -16.36 -19.29
CA PHE A 890 -18.92 -16.09 -20.74
C PHE A 890 -18.49 -17.28 -21.59
N TRP A 891 -18.95 -18.46 -21.18
CA TRP A 891 -18.68 -19.72 -21.86
C TRP A 891 -19.11 -19.69 -23.34
N GLN A 892 -18.25 -20.22 -24.19
CA GLN A 892 -18.55 -20.47 -25.59
C GLN A 892 -18.81 -21.97 -25.83
N LYS A 893 -18.89 -22.40 -27.09
CA LYS A 893 -19.31 -23.77 -27.40
C LYS A 893 -18.23 -24.79 -27.14
N LYS A 894 -16.93 -24.46 -27.27
CA LYS A 894 -15.82 -25.41 -27.18
C LYS A 894 -15.01 -25.20 -25.89
N SER A 895 -14.85 -26.29 -25.14
CA SER A 895 -14.03 -26.41 -23.93
C SER A 895 -13.97 -27.89 -23.54
N ASP A 896 -12.91 -28.33 -22.87
CA ASP A 896 -12.85 -29.67 -22.27
C ASP A 896 -13.63 -29.74 -20.94
N VAL A 897 -13.87 -28.59 -20.30
CA VAL A 897 -14.48 -28.47 -18.97
C VAL A 897 -15.47 -27.31 -18.88
N ASP A 898 -16.40 -27.39 -17.92
CA ASP A 898 -17.21 -26.26 -17.48
C ASP A 898 -16.63 -25.66 -16.20
N SER A 899 -16.21 -24.40 -16.29
CA SER A 899 -15.34 -23.75 -15.31
C SER A 899 -16.07 -22.62 -14.58
N TYR A 900 -16.11 -22.64 -13.25
CA TYR A 900 -16.91 -21.72 -12.42
C TYR A 900 -16.07 -20.92 -11.43
N HIS A 901 -16.44 -19.66 -11.23
CA HIS A 901 -15.93 -18.77 -10.17
C HIS A 901 -17.05 -18.43 -9.19
N ILE A 902 -16.94 -18.85 -7.93
CA ILE A 902 -18.01 -18.66 -6.92
C ILE A 902 -17.43 -18.11 -5.61
N TYR A 903 -17.72 -16.84 -5.32
CA TYR A 903 -17.20 -16.12 -4.15
C TYR A 903 -18.25 -15.78 -3.08
N PHE A 904 -19.46 -15.43 -3.51
CA PHE A 904 -20.47 -14.84 -2.61
C PHE A 904 -21.67 -15.75 -2.34
N LYS A 905 -21.87 -16.79 -3.16
CA LYS A 905 -23.01 -17.71 -3.11
C LYS A 905 -22.55 -19.09 -2.62
N SER A 906 -23.49 -19.90 -2.15
CA SER A 906 -23.24 -21.32 -1.91
C SER A 906 -22.83 -22.01 -3.21
N ILE A 907 -21.85 -22.89 -3.10
CA ILE A 907 -21.27 -23.66 -4.19
C ILE A 907 -22.21 -24.82 -4.48
N ARG A 908 -22.92 -24.69 -5.60
CA ARG A 908 -23.81 -25.71 -6.16
C ARG A 908 -23.53 -25.82 -7.64
N VAL A 909 -23.06 -26.98 -8.10
CA VAL A 909 -22.77 -27.17 -9.52
C VAL A 909 -23.98 -27.77 -10.24
N LYS A 910 -24.23 -27.29 -11.45
CA LYS A 910 -25.29 -27.85 -12.29
C LYS A 910 -24.74 -29.06 -13.03
N LYS A 911 -25.53 -30.13 -13.13
CA LYS A 911 -25.18 -31.29 -13.97
C LYS A 911 -24.81 -30.82 -15.38
N SER A 912 -23.66 -31.29 -15.85
CA SER A 912 -23.12 -30.94 -17.16
C SER A 912 -22.75 -32.18 -17.96
N LYS A 913 -22.67 -32.02 -19.29
CA LYS A 913 -22.11 -32.99 -20.22
C LYS A 913 -20.57 -32.97 -20.24
N ARG A 914 -19.95 -32.00 -19.56
CA ARG A 914 -18.50 -31.86 -19.39
C ARG A 914 -18.11 -32.00 -17.92
N PRO A 915 -16.87 -32.41 -17.61
CA PRO A 915 -16.35 -32.32 -16.27
C PRO A 915 -16.44 -30.88 -15.75
N ILE A 916 -16.78 -30.74 -14.47
CA ILE A 916 -16.97 -29.43 -13.85
C ILE A 916 -15.74 -29.10 -13.01
N VAL A 917 -15.22 -27.89 -13.14
CA VAL A 917 -14.10 -27.38 -12.35
C VAL A 917 -14.52 -26.08 -11.69
N LEU A 918 -14.42 -26.02 -10.36
CA LEU A 918 -14.54 -24.77 -9.61
C LEU A 918 -13.17 -24.10 -9.62
N SER A 919 -12.91 -23.35 -10.69
CA SER A 919 -11.57 -22.84 -11.01
C SER A 919 -11.14 -21.65 -10.15
N GLU A 920 -12.06 -21.03 -9.41
CA GLU A 920 -11.78 -20.09 -8.32
C GLU A 920 -12.94 -20.07 -7.29
N PHE A 921 -12.61 -20.11 -5.99
CA PHE A 921 -13.57 -19.86 -4.91
C PHE A 921 -12.88 -19.37 -3.63
N GLY A 922 -13.69 -18.97 -2.65
CA GLY A 922 -13.21 -18.59 -1.32
C GLY A 922 -12.77 -17.13 -1.25
N GLY A 923 -11.46 -16.90 -1.04
CA GLY A 923 -10.87 -15.58 -0.80
C GLY A 923 -11.29 -14.96 0.53
N TYR A 924 -11.15 -15.76 1.59
CA TYR A 924 -11.41 -15.38 2.97
C TYR A 924 -10.20 -14.64 3.53
N CYS A 925 -10.44 -13.44 4.03
CA CYS A 925 -9.43 -12.50 4.50
C CYS A 925 -9.19 -12.67 5.99
N LEU A 926 -7.93 -12.85 6.37
CA LEU A 926 -7.44 -12.66 7.71
C LEU A 926 -6.23 -11.75 7.65
N LYS A 927 -6.36 -10.53 8.19
CA LYS A 927 -5.30 -9.53 8.13
C LYS A 927 -4.37 -9.65 9.33
N ALA A 928 -3.12 -10.06 9.09
CA ALA A 928 -2.06 -10.04 10.09
C ALA A 928 -1.39 -8.65 10.09
N GLU A 929 -1.80 -7.74 10.98
CA GLU A 929 -1.44 -6.31 10.91
C GLU A 929 0.07 -6.05 10.81
N GLU A 930 0.91 -6.79 11.54
CA GLU A 930 2.39 -6.62 11.52
C GLU A 930 3.06 -7.18 10.25
N HIS A 931 2.35 -8.02 9.50
CA HIS A 931 2.80 -8.66 8.26
C HIS A 931 1.96 -8.23 7.05
N SER A 932 1.28 -7.09 7.17
CA SER A 932 0.43 -6.54 6.12
C SER A 932 1.13 -5.42 5.39
N PHE A 933 1.17 -5.52 4.06
CA PHE A 933 1.75 -4.49 3.20
C PHE A 933 1.02 -3.15 3.35
N ASN A 934 -0.30 -3.20 3.54
CA ASN A 934 -1.13 -2.03 3.77
C ASN A 934 -1.79 -2.06 5.16
N LEU A 935 -1.45 -1.09 6.01
CA LEU A 935 -2.01 -1.00 7.36
C LEU A 935 -3.47 -0.54 7.38
N ARG A 936 -3.98 0.08 6.31
CA ARG A 936 -5.33 0.66 6.29
C ARG A 936 -6.28 -0.01 5.31
N ARG A 937 -5.77 -0.59 4.23
CA ARG A 937 -6.57 -1.27 3.21
C ARG A 937 -6.45 -2.77 3.32
N THR A 938 -7.52 -3.43 2.92
CA THR A 938 -7.61 -4.88 2.75
C THR A 938 -8.67 -5.13 1.67
N TYR A 939 -8.42 -6.14 0.86
CA TYR A 939 -9.28 -6.58 -0.22
C TYR A 939 -9.46 -8.11 -0.13
N GLY A 940 -10.68 -8.53 -0.40
CA GLY A 940 -11.13 -9.91 -0.60
C GLY A 940 -12.62 -10.00 -0.27
N TYR A 941 -13.13 -11.21 -0.08
CA TYR A 941 -14.58 -11.45 -0.20
C TYR A 941 -15.31 -11.61 1.14
N ARG A 942 -14.66 -12.23 2.14
CA ARG A 942 -15.18 -12.38 3.52
C ARG A 942 -14.07 -12.09 4.52
N PHE A 943 -14.36 -11.48 5.67
CA PHE A 943 -13.33 -11.00 6.61
C PHE A 943 -13.46 -11.66 7.98
N TYR A 944 -12.34 -12.14 8.51
CA TYR A 944 -12.20 -12.80 9.80
C TYR A 944 -11.16 -12.08 10.66
N LYS A 945 -11.27 -12.20 11.99
CA LYS A 945 -10.37 -11.53 12.92
C LYS A 945 -9.31 -12.47 13.50
N GLU A 946 -9.65 -13.75 13.61
CA GLU A 946 -8.82 -14.76 14.23
C GLU A 946 -8.65 -15.98 13.31
N GLY A 947 -7.50 -16.65 13.41
CA GLY A 947 -7.20 -17.84 12.61
C GLY A 947 -8.20 -18.98 12.81
N LYS A 948 -8.75 -19.12 14.03
CA LYS A 948 -9.77 -20.12 14.33
C LYS A 948 -11.06 -19.90 13.53
N GLU A 949 -11.54 -18.65 13.45
CA GLU A 949 -12.74 -18.30 12.68
C GLU A 949 -12.53 -18.58 11.17
N LEU A 950 -11.33 -18.27 10.66
CA LEU A 950 -10.95 -18.59 9.29
C LEU A 950 -10.97 -20.11 9.05
N GLN A 951 -10.38 -20.89 9.95
CA GLN A 951 -10.33 -22.35 9.84
C GLN A 951 -11.73 -22.98 9.89
N GLU A 952 -12.60 -22.51 10.79
CA GLU A 952 -14.00 -22.95 10.86
C GLU A 952 -14.75 -22.67 9.56
N ALA A 953 -14.53 -21.50 8.95
CA ALA A 953 -15.13 -21.15 7.66
C ALA A 953 -14.61 -22.01 6.50
N LEU A 954 -13.32 -22.36 6.50
CA LEU A 954 -12.72 -23.29 5.54
C LEU A 954 -13.31 -24.69 5.70
N ASN A 955 -13.35 -25.22 6.93
CA ASN A 955 -13.95 -26.52 7.23
C ASN A 955 -15.42 -26.55 6.77
N GLY A 956 -16.19 -25.49 7.02
CA GLY A 956 -17.58 -25.36 6.60
C GLY A 956 -17.78 -25.45 5.09
N VAL A 957 -17.00 -24.71 4.30
CA VAL A 957 -17.15 -24.72 2.83
C VAL A 957 -16.66 -26.04 2.23
N TYR A 958 -15.57 -26.61 2.75
CA TYR A 958 -15.02 -27.85 2.18
C TYR A 958 -15.87 -29.08 2.51
N PHE A 959 -16.24 -29.28 3.78
CA PHE A 959 -17.04 -30.44 4.17
C PHE A 959 -18.53 -30.27 3.86
N GLY A 960 -19.05 -29.04 3.93
CA GLY A 960 -20.47 -28.76 3.71
C GLY A 960 -20.87 -28.53 2.26
N GLU A 961 -19.94 -28.08 1.40
CA GLU A 961 -20.28 -27.73 0.01
C GLU A 961 -19.41 -28.49 -1.00
N ILE A 962 -18.07 -28.39 -0.93
CA ILE A 962 -17.20 -29.02 -1.93
C ILE A 962 -17.35 -30.55 -1.96
N ALA A 963 -17.33 -31.20 -0.78
CA ALA A 963 -17.43 -32.66 -0.69
C ALA A 963 -18.75 -33.22 -1.27
N GLU A 964 -19.86 -32.48 -1.12
CA GLU A 964 -21.15 -32.81 -1.71
C GLU A 964 -21.09 -32.69 -3.24
N GLU A 965 -20.56 -31.58 -3.75
CA GLU A 965 -20.48 -31.32 -5.18
C GLU A 965 -19.52 -32.26 -5.93
N ILE A 966 -18.55 -32.87 -5.24
CA ILE A 966 -17.73 -33.95 -5.79
C ILE A 966 -18.63 -35.10 -6.27
N GLN A 967 -19.64 -35.49 -5.49
CA GLN A 967 -20.58 -36.54 -5.89
C GLN A 967 -21.46 -36.11 -7.08
N ASN A 968 -21.69 -34.80 -7.24
CA ASN A 968 -22.46 -34.22 -8.34
C ASN A 968 -21.63 -33.96 -9.62
N GLY A 969 -20.34 -34.28 -9.63
CA GLY A 969 -19.48 -34.18 -10.81
C GLY A 969 -18.38 -33.12 -10.77
N LEU A 970 -18.19 -32.45 -9.64
CA LEU A 970 -17.04 -31.57 -9.45
C LEU A 970 -15.74 -32.38 -9.50
N CYS A 971 -14.82 -31.99 -10.38
CA CYS A 971 -13.56 -32.66 -10.65
C CYS A 971 -12.33 -31.91 -10.11
N GLY A 972 -12.49 -30.64 -9.73
CA GLY A 972 -11.42 -29.87 -9.11
C GLY A 972 -11.95 -28.60 -8.47
N SER A 973 -11.22 -28.11 -7.47
CA SER A 973 -11.53 -26.88 -6.76
C SER A 973 -10.25 -26.09 -6.49
N ILE A 974 -10.23 -24.81 -6.85
CA ILE A 974 -9.07 -23.93 -6.68
C ILE A 974 -9.40 -22.82 -5.67
N TYR A 975 -8.83 -22.91 -4.47
CA TYR A 975 -9.00 -21.90 -3.43
C TYR A 975 -8.13 -20.65 -3.72
N THR A 976 -8.64 -19.45 -3.45
CA THR A 976 -7.86 -18.21 -3.54
C THR A 976 -7.39 -17.80 -2.13
N GLN A 977 -6.09 -17.79 -1.79
CA GLN A 977 -4.85 -18.01 -2.58
C GLN A 977 -3.62 -18.39 -1.73
N VAL A 978 -2.45 -18.68 -2.33
CA VAL A 978 -1.21 -19.12 -1.63
C VAL A 978 -0.75 -18.12 -0.56
N SER A 979 -0.57 -16.86 -0.93
CA SER A 979 -0.14 -15.79 -0.02
C SER A 979 -0.95 -14.53 -0.24
N ASP A 980 -0.95 -13.65 0.75
CA ASP A 980 -1.40 -12.27 0.55
C ASP A 980 -0.58 -11.63 -0.57
N VAL A 981 -1.19 -10.68 -1.27
CA VAL A 981 -0.52 -9.87 -2.28
C VAL A 981 -0.97 -8.43 -2.13
N GLU A 982 -0.08 -7.62 -1.56
CA GLU A 982 -0.30 -6.19 -1.32
C GLU A 982 -1.60 -5.88 -0.55
N ASP A 983 -2.64 -5.40 -1.24
CA ASP A 983 -3.93 -5.06 -0.65
C ASP A 983 -4.83 -6.31 -0.48
N GLU A 984 -4.58 -7.41 -1.21
CA GLU A 984 -5.31 -8.67 -1.05
C GLU A 984 -4.79 -9.48 0.13
N THR A 985 -5.62 -9.68 1.17
CA THR A 985 -5.20 -10.32 2.43
C THR A 985 -5.89 -11.67 2.67
N ASN A 986 -6.25 -12.36 1.61
CA ASN A 986 -6.95 -13.66 1.55
C ASN A 986 -6.01 -14.84 1.25
N GLY A 987 -4.70 -14.65 1.39
CA GLY A 987 -3.74 -15.74 1.27
C GLY A 987 -3.66 -16.62 2.50
N LEU A 988 -3.26 -17.88 2.32
CA LEU A 988 -2.94 -18.78 3.42
C LEU A 988 -1.63 -18.39 4.13
N PHE A 989 -0.69 -17.80 3.39
CA PHE A 989 0.47 -17.11 3.94
C PHE A 989 0.27 -15.59 3.98
N THR A 990 0.96 -14.90 4.89
CA THR A 990 1.20 -13.46 4.77
C THR A 990 2.10 -13.13 3.58
N TYR A 991 2.14 -11.87 3.14
CA TYR A 991 2.85 -11.49 1.90
C TYR A 991 4.37 -11.71 1.98
N ASP A 992 4.93 -11.69 3.19
CA ASP A 992 6.32 -12.00 3.52
C ASP A 992 6.59 -13.49 3.83
N ARG A 993 5.56 -14.34 3.75
CA ARG A 993 5.62 -15.78 4.06
C ARG A 993 6.07 -16.09 5.50
N LYS A 994 5.97 -15.14 6.43
CA LYS A 994 6.36 -15.34 7.83
C LYS A 994 5.28 -16.01 8.67
N ILE A 995 4.00 -15.81 8.34
CA ILE A 995 2.88 -16.41 9.07
C ILE A 995 2.03 -17.25 8.14
N LEU A 996 1.88 -18.53 8.48
CA LEU A 996 0.85 -19.41 7.96
C LEU A 996 -0.44 -19.18 8.78
N LYS A 997 -1.54 -18.85 8.10
CA LYS A 997 -2.80 -18.40 8.73
C LYS A 997 -3.78 -19.51 9.07
N VAL A 998 -3.50 -20.73 8.63
CA VAL A 998 -4.37 -21.90 8.75
C VAL A 998 -3.69 -23.02 9.52
N ASP A 999 -4.48 -23.93 10.07
CA ASP A 999 -3.99 -25.12 10.75
C ASP A 999 -3.69 -26.24 9.74
N ALA A 1000 -2.45 -26.71 9.72
CA ALA A 1000 -2.01 -27.70 8.75
C ALA A 1000 -2.70 -29.06 8.91
N GLU A 1001 -3.04 -29.47 10.14
CA GLU A 1001 -3.71 -30.76 10.38
C GLU A 1001 -5.18 -30.71 9.96
N GLU A 1002 -5.86 -29.59 10.20
CA GLU A 1002 -7.23 -29.37 9.69
C GLU A 1002 -7.26 -29.36 8.15
N MET A 1003 -6.30 -28.70 7.50
CA MET A 1003 -6.19 -28.73 6.04
C MET A 1003 -5.92 -30.14 5.49
N LYS A 1004 -5.11 -30.95 6.17
CA LYS A 1004 -4.93 -32.37 5.82
C LYS A 1004 -6.21 -33.19 5.99
N LYS A 1005 -7.03 -32.91 7.01
CA LYS A 1005 -8.35 -33.54 7.18
C LYS A 1005 -9.26 -33.20 6.01
N ILE A 1006 -9.31 -31.93 5.60
CA ILE A 1006 -10.02 -31.49 4.38
C ILE A 1006 -9.55 -32.32 3.19
N ALA A 1007 -8.24 -32.34 2.90
CA ALA A 1007 -7.71 -33.03 1.74
C ALA A 1007 -8.01 -34.54 1.72
N LYS A 1008 -8.05 -35.20 2.89
CA LYS A 1008 -8.47 -36.61 2.99
C LYS A 1008 -9.94 -36.82 2.63
N GLY A 1009 -10.82 -35.88 3.00
CA GLY A 1009 -12.24 -35.92 2.70
C GLY A 1009 -12.62 -35.66 1.24
N LEU A 1010 -11.70 -35.13 0.43
CA LEU A 1010 -11.95 -34.80 -0.99
C LEU A 1010 -11.45 -35.88 -1.98
N LYS A 1011 -10.92 -37.00 -1.49
CA LYS A 1011 -10.44 -38.08 -2.37
C LYS A 1011 -11.62 -38.83 -3.00
N ILE A 1012 -11.49 -39.11 -4.29
CA ILE A 1012 -12.44 -39.90 -5.11
C ILE A 1012 -11.85 -41.28 -5.35
#